data_AF-A0A938QJW8-F1
#
_entry.id   AF-A0A938QJW8-F1
#
_cell.length_a   1.000
_cell.length_b   1.000
_cell.length_c   1.000
_cell.angle_alpha   90.00
_cell.angle_beta   90.00
_cell.angle_gamma   90.00
#
_symmetry.space_group_name_H-M   'P 1'
#
loop_
_entity.id
_entity.type
_entity.pdbx_description
1 polymer ?
#
loop_
_entity_poly.entity_id
_entity_poly.type
_entity_poly.pdbx_seq_one_letter_code
_entity_poly.pdbx_strand_id
1 'polypeptide(L)'
;MSRMQWARPSQFNWAFDNMGGTPLQEAVAGVWSNAVAQVGEDGTVAVQAPNPGGGRVCFFRGVWPTTTSFPWDGFWAEPLTGDITNYYLGGSFINQGEETIVQLGTPLEPGTPVQLYYLYLTGEKAAKYEPLNTYPCIRRACRSRDDYTYDFAVDRILDLMSFLYFAGQEQGRDYTAVFKFLWDAFYARQESRTPPLVHDSFERRFWDKGAHLMYRGATSGMEVFSVFQTELAPGSASRALHVRAELPGVWDAAWFGYGLDWALTDSPFNEIDRVRFQLLGAADTRRLHHLSKVGTGSAVLTLKGDYLREEKSRFVVQVQTTGAVGQAKFRWSRDGGLTWGASNLTTGDAQHPLALWGGVEVYWEGGQGTHLVAGDYWTFWGGDPAVHPRRLAVILNDSNPTDSDPWGPAHTYVHAVPDRFAGMTGFEIPFSQFWRLDNVIDDGDRVRGNWGVWYAASQPGQSDITLSDREETETLFGETFYTQRQVTWNLSPQVTSFGVWVGIDSQRLNSTGRIHVNFLLKPVISGANSLTVRVKVKDAQGSYFYRDVSVAVNSWQRVTVNLAEMIRESGSGPLTHPLQVVDVGVPANPPLSGAFFLTDLKFDGHLAFANSSRLRLLEFRLEHQGLPEHEWWLDEVGVNLEVEDPYPYAPRLAISLTPYGQNPWRGPTPVHYAHPLAPYLVRALNLAQNYNQL
;
A
#
# COMPACT_ATOMS: atom_id res chain seq x y z
N MET A 1 -4.66 -28.50 -41.34
CA MET A 1 -3.30 -28.54 -40.75
C MET A 1 -3.45 -28.57 -39.24
N SER A 2 -2.72 -29.46 -38.57
CA SER A 2 -2.63 -29.50 -37.10
C SER A 2 -1.99 -28.20 -36.60
N ARG A 3 -2.63 -27.54 -35.62
CA ARG A 3 -2.03 -26.40 -34.93
C ARG A 3 -0.90 -26.93 -34.04
N MET A 4 0.35 -26.51 -34.27
CA MET A 4 1.40 -26.68 -33.25
C MET A 4 0.93 -26.01 -31.97
N GLN A 5 1.00 -26.72 -30.84
CA GLN A 5 0.57 -26.19 -29.54
C GLN A 5 1.81 -25.80 -28.75
N TRP A 6 2.46 -26.77 -28.11
CA TRP A 6 3.77 -26.60 -27.48
C TRP A 6 4.57 -27.89 -27.60
N ALA A 7 5.77 -27.80 -28.19
CA ALA A 7 6.69 -28.92 -28.31
C ALA A 7 7.93 -28.69 -27.44
N ARG A 8 8.58 -29.79 -27.04
CA ARG A 8 9.84 -29.83 -26.29
C ARG A 8 11.12 -30.00 -27.16
N PRO A 9 11.39 -29.24 -28.26
CA PRO A 9 12.69 -29.30 -28.92
C PRO A 9 13.74 -28.50 -28.12
N SER A 10 15.00 -28.88 -28.30
CA SER A 10 16.19 -28.44 -27.57
C SER A 10 16.61 -26.96 -27.73
N GLN A 11 15.77 -26.06 -28.26
CA GLN A 11 16.16 -24.68 -28.54
C GLN A 11 15.09 -23.61 -28.23
N PHE A 12 15.47 -22.77 -27.26
CA PHE A 12 14.91 -21.48 -26.85
C PHE A 12 13.48 -21.43 -26.28
N ASN A 13 13.31 -20.48 -25.36
CA ASN A 13 12.09 -20.05 -24.66
C ASN A 13 11.61 -20.95 -23.51
N TRP A 14 11.62 -20.37 -22.30
CA TRP A 14 10.93 -20.90 -21.12
C TRP A 14 9.45 -20.52 -21.21
N ALA A 15 8.59 -21.52 -21.32
CA ALA A 15 7.13 -21.35 -21.30
C ALA A 15 6.54 -22.08 -20.09
N PHE A 16 5.62 -21.43 -19.38
CA PHE A 16 4.84 -22.02 -18.29
C PHE A 16 3.39 -22.17 -18.75
N ASP A 17 2.75 -23.28 -18.42
CA ASP A 17 1.30 -23.37 -18.57
C ASP A 17 0.61 -22.68 -17.39
N ASN A 18 0.38 -21.37 -17.51
CA ASN A 18 -0.27 -20.56 -16.47
C ASN A 18 -1.69 -21.04 -16.09
N MET A 19 -2.33 -21.88 -16.90
CA MET A 19 -3.70 -22.37 -16.68
C MET A 19 -3.74 -23.86 -16.33
N GLY A 20 -2.78 -24.64 -16.83
CA GLY A 20 -2.80 -26.10 -16.82
C GLY A 20 -3.69 -26.68 -17.93
N GLY A 21 -3.40 -27.92 -18.30
CA GLY A 21 -4.18 -28.67 -19.29
C GLY A 21 -3.61 -28.66 -20.71
N THR A 22 -2.53 -27.94 -20.98
CA THR A 22 -1.85 -27.92 -22.29
C THR A 22 -1.33 -29.31 -22.66
N PRO A 23 -1.75 -29.90 -23.79
CA PRO A 23 -1.21 -31.17 -24.27
C PRO A 23 0.28 -31.04 -24.61
N LEU A 24 1.10 -31.89 -24.00
CA LEU A 24 2.56 -31.86 -24.15
C LEU A 24 2.99 -32.59 -25.44
N GLN A 25 3.79 -31.93 -26.27
CA GLN A 25 4.38 -32.54 -27.46
C GLN A 25 5.89 -32.71 -27.29
N GLU A 26 6.44 -33.81 -27.79
CA GLU A 26 7.88 -34.06 -27.82
C GLU A 26 8.41 -34.09 -29.26
N ALA A 27 9.64 -33.62 -29.43
CA ALA A 27 10.32 -33.48 -30.71
C ALA A 27 11.35 -34.58 -30.89
N VAL A 28 11.30 -35.26 -32.03
CA VAL A 28 12.16 -36.39 -32.35
C VAL A 28 13.06 -35.99 -33.51
N ALA A 29 14.39 -36.07 -33.31
CA ALA A 29 15.40 -35.48 -34.18
C ALA A 29 16.32 -36.56 -34.81
N GLY A 30 15.79 -37.33 -35.75
CA GLY A 30 16.56 -38.23 -36.61
C GLY A 30 17.42 -39.25 -35.85
N VAL A 31 18.64 -39.49 -36.34
CA VAL A 31 19.59 -40.45 -35.74
C VAL A 31 19.87 -40.14 -34.27
N TRP A 32 19.90 -38.86 -33.89
CA TRP A 32 20.19 -38.44 -32.51
C TRP A 32 19.15 -38.94 -31.49
N SER A 33 17.86 -38.92 -31.87
CA SER A 33 16.77 -39.49 -31.07
C SER A 33 16.56 -40.99 -31.32
N ASN A 34 17.52 -41.67 -31.99
CA ASN A 34 17.41 -43.04 -32.49
C ASN A 34 16.17 -43.28 -33.39
N ALA A 35 15.68 -42.22 -34.05
CA ALA A 35 14.52 -42.25 -34.93
C ALA A 35 14.93 -42.56 -36.36
N VAL A 36 15.31 -43.81 -36.56
CA VAL A 36 15.71 -44.38 -37.85
C VAL A 36 14.71 -45.45 -38.29
N ALA A 37 14.49 -45.53 -39.61
CA ALA A 37 13.57 -46.49 -40.22
C ALA A 37 14.11 -46.95 -41.58
N GLN A 38 13.41 -47.92 -42.17
CA GLN A 38 13.65 -48.39 -43.54
C GLN A 38 12.47 -47.99 -44.41
N VAL A 39 12.72 -47.68 -45.68
CA VAL A 39 11.66 -47.51 -46.69
C VAL A 39 11.08 -48.89 -47.03
N GLY A 40 9.75 -49.03 -46.96
CA GLY A 40 9.02 -50.26 -47.26
C GLY A 40 8.97 -50.59 -48.76
N GLU A 41 8.51 -51.79 -49.10
CA GLU A 41 8.32 -52.23 -50.50
C GLU A 41 7.29 -51.37 -51.27
N ASP A 42 6.39 -50.69 -50.55
CA ASP A 42 5.39 -49.76 -51.08
C ASP A 42 5.88 -48.29 -51.13
N GLY A 43 7.15 -48.04 -50.76
CA GLY A 43 7.73 -46.69 -50.70
C GLY A 43 7.28 -45.85 -49.50
N THR A 44 6.60 -46.44 -48.52
CA THR A 44 6.24 -45.77 -47.26
C THR A 44 7.32 -45.93 -46.19
N VAL A 45 7.20 -45.15 -45.10
CA VAL A 45 8.00 -45.32 -43.89
C VAL A 45 7.07 -45.42 -42.69
N ALA A 46 7.22 -46.49 -41.90
CA ALA A 46 6.44 -46.68 -40.68
C ALA A 46 7.19 -46.15 -39.44
N VAL A 47 6.48 -45.42 -38.58
CA VAL A 47 6.94 -45.04 -37.24
C VAL A 47 6.13 -45.79 -36.20
N GLN A 48 6.82 -46.64 -35.43
CA GLN A 48 6.27 -47.30 -34.25
C GLN A 48 5.94 -46.25 -33.17
N ALA A 49 4.85 -46.45 -32.42
CA ALA A 49 4.44 -45.52 -31.37
C ALA A 49 5.60 -45.14 -30.41
N PRO A 50 5.92 -43.84 -30.26
CA PRO A 50 7.03 -43.40 -29.43
C PRO A 50 6.72 -43.55 -27.92
N ASN A 51 7.09 -44.70 -27.37
CA ASN A 51 7.16 -44.99 -25.93
C ASN A 51 5.81 -44.94 -25.15
N PRO A 52 5.76 -45.37 -23.86
CA PRO A 52 4.55 -45.98 -23.31
C PRO A 52 3.48 -44.96 -22.86
N GLY A 53 2.68 -44.48 -23.81
CA GLY A 53 1.53 -43.61 -23.56
C GLY A 53 0.49 -43.55 -24.70
N GLY A 54 0.71 -44.24 -25.82
CA GLY A 54 -0.19 -44.16 -26.99
C GLY A 54 -0.11 -42.82 -27.73
N GLY A 55 1.07 -42.19 -27.70
CA GLY A 55 1.31 -40.88 -28.30
C GLY A 55 1.13 -40.88 -29.82
N ARG A 56 0.52 -39.81 -30.36
CA ARG A 56 0.20 -39.69 -31.79
C ARG A 56 1.06 -38.63 -32.46
N VAL A 57 1.62 -38.95 -33.62
CA VAL A 57 2.33 -37.96 -34.43
C VAL A 57 1.35 -36.87 -34.86
N CYS A 58 1.71 -35.61 -34.58
CA CYS A 58 0.92 -34.44 -34.90
C CYS A 58 1.57 -33.55 -35.97
N PHE A 59 2.85 -33.73 -36.27
CA PHE A 59 3.58 -33.01 -37.32
C PHE A 59 4.80 -33.80 -37.80
N PHE A 60 5.07 -33.80 -39.10
CA PHE A 60 6.33 -34.26 -39.69
C PHE A 60 7.08 -33.07 -40.28
N ARG A 61 8.35 -32.90 -39.91
CA ARG A 61 9.26 -31.93 -40.51
C ARG A 61 9.89 -32.51 -41.78
N GLY A 62 10.40 -33.73 -41.69
CA GLY A 62 11.12 -34.32 -42.82
C GLY A 62 11.63 -35.73 -42.63
N VAL A 63 12.07 -36.29 -43.75
CA VAL A 63 12.70 -37.59 -43.88
C VAL A 63 13.94 -37.42 -44.75
N TRP A 64 15.10 -37.83 -44.25
CA TRP A 64 16.38 -37.77 -44.95
C TRP A 64 17.08 -39.14 -44.85
N PRO A 65 18.00 -39.49 -45.75
CA PRO A 65 18.88 -40.64 -45.56
C PRO A 65 19.65 -40.58 -44.24
N THR A 66 19.99 -41.72 -43.62
CA THR A 66 20.81 -41.74 -42.39
C THR A 66 22.25 -41.25 -42.60
N THR A 67 22.68 -41.11 -43.86
CA THR A 67 23.98 -40.55 -44.26
C THR A 67 24.00 -39.02 -44.28
N THR A 68 22.85 -38.36 -44.14
CA THR A 68 22.73 -36.90 -44.09
C THR A 68 23.18 -36.37 -42.72
N SER A 69 24.11 -35.44 -42.72
CA SER A 69 24.67 -34.83 -41.50
C SER A 69 23.97 -33.51 -41.18
N PHE A 70 23.79 -33.25 -39.89
CA PHE A 70 23.17 -32.03 -39.36
C PHE A 70 24.17 -31.27 -38.48
N PRO A 71 24.15 -29.92 -38.46
CA PRO A 71 25.18 -29.10 -37.82
C PRO A 71 25.07 -29.02 -36.29
N TRP A 72 23.95 -29.44 -35.70
CA TRP A 72 23.72 -29.47 -34.25
C TRP A 72 22.55 -30.39 -33.88
N ASP A 73 22.47 -30.79 -32.62
CA ASP A 73 21.51 -31.79 -32.09
C ASP A 73 20.09 -31.23 -31.97
N GLY A 74 19.42 -31.17 -33.12
CA GLY A 74 18.32 -30.23 -33.33
C GLY A 74 17.17 -30.72 -34.18
N PHE A 75 15.96 -30.65 -33.62
CA PHE A 75 14.75 -30.87 -34.39
C PHE A 75 14.62 -29.94 -35.61
N TRP A 76 15.09 -28.69 -35.48
CA TRP A 76 15.08 -27.67 -36.52
C TRP A 76 16.44 -27.42 -37.19
N ALA A 77 17.44 -28.29 -36.96
CA ALA A 77 18.73 -28.16 -37.63
C ALA A 77 18.56 -28.40 -39.13
N GLU A 78 19.01 -27.50 -40.00
CA GLU A 78 19.00 -27.71 -41.45
C GLU A 78 20.14 -28.67 -41.85
N PRO A 79 19.94 -29.57 -42.83
CA PRO A 79 20.96 -30.55 -43.23
C PRO A 79 22.18 -29.85 -43.84
N LEU A 80 23.39 -30.27 -43.44
CA LEU A 80 24.66 -29.62 -43.80
C LEU A 80 25.41 -30.35 -44.93
N THR A 81 25.51 -31.68 -44.86
CA THR A 81 26.26 -32.50 -45.81
C THR A 81 25.61 -33.86 -46.05
N GLY A 82 26.03 -34.56 -47.10
CA GLY A 82 25.37 -35.79 -47.56
C GLY A 82 24.23 -35.47 -48.51
N ASP A 83 23.18 -36.28 -48.51
CA ASP A 83 21.98 -36.00 -49.29
C ASP A 83 21.03 -35.10 -48.49
N ILE A 84 21.01 -33.82 -48.84
CA ILE A 84 20.20 -32.80 -48.15
C ILE A 84 18.72 -32.83 -48.54
N THR A 85 18.31 -33.73 -49.45
CA THR A 85 16.93 -33.84 -49.96
C THR A 85 15.97 -34.28 -48.86
N ASN A 86 14.94 -33.47 -48.57
CA ASN A 86 13.85 -33.86 -47.68
C ASN A 86 12.80 -34.66 -48.47
N TYR A 87 12.89 -35.98 -48.42
CA TYR A 87 12.03 -36.91 -49.17
C TYR A 87 10.55 -36.88 -48.74
N TYR A 88 10.24 -36.28 -47.60
CA TYR A 88 8.87 -36.05 -47.15
C TYR A 88 8.23 -34.78 -47.75
N LEU A 89 8.98 -33.90 -48.41
CA LEU A 89 8.41 -32.70 -49.03
C LEU A 89 7.40 -33.07 -50.13
N GLY A 90 6.15 -32.65 -49.97
CA GLY A 90 5.03 -33.05 -50.85
C GLY A 90 4.37 -34.38 -50.47
N GLY A 91 4.89 -35.07 -49.45
CA GLY A 91 4.33 -36.30 -48.89
C GLY A 91 3.18 -36.05 -47.90
N SER A 92 2.79 -37.11 -47.20
CA SER A 92 1.74 -37.06 -46.16
C SER A 92 1.96 -38.15 -45.10
N PHE A 93 1.24 -38.08 -43.99
CA PHE A 93 1.25 -39.16 -42.99
C PHE A 93 -0.15 -39.41 -42.43
N ILE A 94 -0.36 -40.63 -41.92
CA ILE A 94 -1.59 -41.06 -41.28
C ILE A 94 -1.27 -41.93 -40.06
N ASN A 95 -1.92 -41.64 -38.93
CA ASN A 95 -1.85 -42.49 -37.73
C ASN A 95 -2.84 -43.66 -37.91
N GLN A 96 -2.35 -44.91 -37.90
CA GLN A 96 -3.12 -46.13 -38.05
C GLN A 96 -2.79 -47.10 -36.90
N GLY A 97 -3.74 -47.28 -35.96
CA GLY A 97 -3.49 -48.13 -34.79
C GLY A 97 -2.37 -47.58 -33.91
N GLU A 98 -1.31 -48.38 -33.75
CA GLU A 98 -0.09 -48.05 -32.98
C GLU A 98 1.07 -47.56 -33.86
N GLU A 99 0.83 -47.36 -35.17
CA GLU A 99 1.84 -46.89 -36.12
C GLU A 99 1.44 -45.56 -36.77
N THR A 100 2.43 -44.78 -37.19
CA THR A 100 2.25 -43.68 -38.14
C THR A 100 2.88 -44.07 -39.48
N ILE A 101 2.05 -44.21 -40.51
CA ILE A 101 2.50 -44.50 -41.88
C ILE A 101 2.76 -43.18 -42.59
N VAL A 102 3.96 -43.02 -43.15
CA VAL A 102 4.43 -41.83 -43.86
C VAL A 102 4.58 -42.15 -45.34
N GLN A 103 3.81 -41.46 -46.18
CA GLN A 103 3.98 -41.47 -47.62
C GLN A 103 5.04 -40.42 -47.99
N LEU A 104 6.14 -40.86 -48.60
CA LEU A 104 7.16 -39.95 -49.12
C LEU A 104 6.63 -39.16 -50.33
N GLY A 105 7.05 -37.90 -50.45
CA GLY A 105 6.70 -37.03 -51.59
C GLY A 105 7.65 -37.19 -52.77
N THR A 106 8.88 -37.62 -52.51
CA THR A 106 9.83 -38.09 -53.52
C THR A 106 10.12 -39.58 -53.25
N PRO A 107 10.04 -40.48 -54.25
CA PRO A 107 10.32 -41.90 -54.04
C PRO A 107 11.77 -42.17 -53.59
N LEU A 108 11.92 -43.22 -52.77
CA LEU A 108 13.19 -43.85 -52.41
C LEU A 108 13.10 -45.35 -52.67
N GLU A 109 14.24 -45.99 -52.93
CA GLU A 109 14.31 -47.45 -53.11
C GLU A 109 13.95 -48.19 -51.80
N PRO A 110 13.17 -49.29 -51.87
CA PRO A 110 12.91 -50.14 -50.71
C PRO A 110 14.19 -50.61 -50.02
N GLY A 111 14.19 -50.62 -48.68
CA GLY A 111 15.36 -50.94 -47.87
C GLY A 111 16.40 -49.81 -47.77
N THR A 112 16.07 -48.58 -48.19
CA THR A 112 16.91 -47.40 -47.92
C THR A 112 16.76 -46.98 -46.45
N PRO A 113 17.87 -46.85 -45.67
CA PRO A 113 17.83 -46.37 -44.30
C PRO A 113 17.63 -44.86 -44.25
N VAL A 114 16.62 -44.44 -43.51
CA VAL A 114 16.24 -43.02 -43.32
C VAL A 114 16.18 -42.63 -41.85
N GLN A 115 16.39 -41.34 -41.59
CA GLN A 115 16.23 -40.69 -40.30
C GLN A 115 15.04 -39.72 -40.32
N LEU A 116 14.29 -39.69 -39.23
CA LEU A 116 12.95 -39.11 -39.19
C LEU A 116 12.87 -37.93 -38.21
N TYR A 117 12.27 -36.83 -38.67
CA TYR A 117 12.04 -35.64 -37.86
C TYR A 117 10.54 -35.39 -37.74
N TYR A 118 9.95 -35.72 -36.60
CA TYR A 118 8.54 -35.50 -36.29
C TYR A 118 8.28 -34.97 -34.86
N LEU A 119 7.10 -34.40 -34.64
CA LEU A 119 6.55 -34.07 -33.33
C LEU A 119 5.38 -35.02 -33.02
N TYR A 120 5.31 -35.50 -31.78
CA TYR A 120 4.19 -36.32 -31.31
C TYR A 120 3.59 -35.77 -30.02
N LEU A 121 2.28 -35.94 -29.85
CA LEU A 121 1.58 -35.70 -28.59
C LEU A 121 1.91 -36.83 -27.62
N THR A 122 2.48 -36.52 -26.47
CA THR A 122 2.88 -37.50 -25.43
C THR A 122 1.69 -38.19 -24.76
N GLY A 123 0.49 -37.61 -24.86
CA GLY A 123 -0.69 -37.99 -24.07
C GLY A 123 -0.75 -37.29 -22.70
N GLU A 124 0.37 -36.74 -22.22
CA GLU A 124 0.42 -35.93 -21.01
C GLU A 124 -0.20 -34.54 -21.23
N LYS A 125 -0.68 -33.96 -20.13
CA LYS A 125 -1.06 -32.54 -20.05
C LYS A 125 -0.28 -31.89 -18.93
N ALA A 126 0.19 -30.68 -19.17
CA ALA A 126 0.88 -29.89 -18.17
C ALA A 126 -0.03 -29.54 -16.98
N ALA A 127 0.50 -29.58 -15.78
CA ALA A 127 -0.13 -28.99 -14.60
C ALA A 127 -0.06 -27.45 -14.66
N LYS A 128 -0.90 -26.79 -13.85
CA LYS A 128 -0.88 -25.33 -13.73
C LYS A 128 0.47 -24.88 -13.17
N TYR A 129 1.09 -23.89 -13.83
CA TYR A 129 2.45 -23.41 -13.62
C TYR A 129 3.56 -24.43 -13.90
N GLU A 130 3.27 -25.54 -14.59
CA GLU A 130 4.32 -26.47 -14.99
C GLU A 130 5.18 -25.86 -16.12
N PRO A 131 6.54 -25.88 -15.99
CA PRO A 131 7.42 -25.44 -17.06
C PRO A 131 7.37 -26.44 -18.23
N LEU A 132 6.78 -26.00 -19.34
CA LEU A 132 6.50 -26.81 -20.53
C LEU A 132 7.77 -27.29 -21.24
N ASN A 133 8.81 -26.44 -21.24
CA ASN A 133 10.09 -26.68 -21.89
C ASN A 133 11.19 -26.76 -20.83
N THR A 134 11.79 -27.94 -20.62
CA THR A 134 12.93 -28.11 -19.71
C THR A 134 14.14 -28.76 -20.39
N TYR A 135 15.07 -27.90 -20.78
CA TYR A 135 16.48 -28.13 -20.52
C TYR A 135 17.08 -26.77 -20.09
N PRO A 136 17.62 -26.59 -18.86
CA PRO A 136 17.75 -27.52 -17.73
C PRO A 136 16.60 -27.39 -16.70
N CYS A 137 16.63 -28.17 -15.62
CA CYS A 137 15.61 -28.14 -14.57
C CYS A 137 15.95 -27.22 -13.40
N ILE A 138 15.00 -26.40 -12.93
CA ILE A 138 14.85 -26.18 -11.48
C ILE A 138 14.02 -27.36 -10.93
N ARG A 139 14.74 -28.46 -10.69
CA ARG A 139 14.31 -29.60 -9.89
C ARG A 139 15.57 -30.09 -9.19
N ARG A 140 15.47 -30.82 -8.08
CA ARG A 140 16.58 -31.66 -7.61
C ARG A 140 16.79 -32.80 -8.61
N ALA A 141 17.47 -32.52 -9.71
CA ALA A 141 18.01 -33.51 -10.62
C ALA A 141 19.44 -33.80 -10.18
N CYS A 142 19.72 -35.05 -9.78
CA CYS A 142 21.08 -35.48 -9.51
C CYS A 142 21.86 -35.54 -10.83
N ARG A 143 22.49 -34.43 -11.20
CA ARG A 143 23.57 -34.36 -12.18
C ARG A 143 24.86 -34.13 -11.40
N SER A 144 25.90 -34.90 -11.72
CA SER A 144 27.05 -35.13 -10.82
C SER A 144 27.81 -33.85 -10.46
N ARG A 145 28.15 -33.75 -9.16
CA ARG A 145 29.22 -32.97 -8.52
C ARG A 145 29.80 -31.76 -9.29
N ASP A 146 29.63 -30.59 -8.66
CA ASP A 146 30.56 -29.44 -8.71
C ASP A 146 30.44 -28.44 -9.90
N ASP A 147 29.23 -28.01 -10.27
CA ASP A 147 29.03 -26.65 -10.85
C ASP A 147 27.63 -26.05 -10.54
N TYR A 148 27.55 -24.73 -10.35
CA TYR A 148 26.34 -23.97 -9.97
C TYR A 148 26.32 -22.56 -10.58
N THR A 149 25.50 -22.33 -11.62
CA THR A 149 25.25 -21.00 -12.21
C THR A 149 23.77 -20.81 -12.61
N TYR A 150 23.30 -19.55 -12.62
CA TYR A 150 21.91 -19.15 -12.83
C TYR A 150 21.84 -17.99 -13.85
N ASP A 151 21.04 -18.11 -14.93
CA ASP A 151 20.87 -17.06 -15.96
C ASP A 151 19.43 -17.04 -16.55
N PHE A 152 18.96 -15.90 -17.09
CA PHE A 152 17.54 -15.58 -17.43
C PHE A 152 17.38 -14.72 -18.72
N ALA A 153 16.30 -14.88 -19.53
CA ALA A 153 15.73 -13.92 -20.53
C ALA A 153 14.45 -14.45 -21.25
N VAL A 154 13.89 -13.83 -22.32
CA VAL A 154 12.84 -12.74 -22.36
C VAL A 154 12.01 -12.81 -23.69
N ASP A 155 10.78 -12.26 -23.72
CA ASP A 155 9.77 -12.26 -24.81
C ASP A 155 10.05 -11.21 -25.94
N ARG A 156 9.82 -11.52 -27.24
CA ARG A 156 10.43 -10.76 -28.38
C ARG A 156 9.73 -10.69 -29.77
N ILE A 157 8.54 -11.26 -30.03
CA ILE A 157 8.06 -11.44 -31.43
C ILE A 157 7.78 -10.14 -32.21
N LEU A 158 7.36 -9.06 -31.54
CA LEU A 158 7.04 -7.78 -32.19
C LEU A 158 8.30 -7.00 -32.59
N ASP A 159 9.39 -7.17 -31.84
CA ASP A 159 10.70 -6.62 -32.20
C ASP A 159 11.21 -7.20 -33.53
N LEU A 160 10.94 -8.49 -33.79
CA LEU A 160 11.29 -9.12 -35.08
C LEU A 160 10.57 -8.44 -36.26
N MET A 161 9.30 -8.05 -36.09
CA MET A 161 8.56 -7.31 -37.12
C MET A 161 9.15 -5.90 -37.33
N SER A 162 9.50 -5.20 -36.25
CA SER A 162 10.20 -3.90 -36.35
C SER A 162 11.58 -4.02 -37.00
N PHE A 163 12.39 -5.02 -36.65
CA PHE A 163 13.70 -5.25 -37.25
C PHE A 163 13.61 -5.52 -38.75
N LEU A 164 12.67 -6.37 -39.18
CA LEU A 164 12.43 -6.65 -40.60
C LEU A 164 11.95 -5.39 -41.35
N TYR A 165 11.22 -4.47 -40.71
CA TYR A 165 10.78 -3.22 -41.33
C TYR A 165 11.95 -2.27 -41.61
N PHE A 166 12.81 -2.02 -40.62
CA PHE A 166 13.99 -1.17 -40.80
C PHE A 166 15.03 -1.79 -41.74
N ALA A 167 15.28 -3.11 -41.63
CA ALA A 167 16.17 -3.81 -42.55
C ALA A 167 15.65 -3.82 -44.01
N GLY A 168 14.32 -3.83 -44.21
CA GLY A 168 13.70 -3.67 -45.52
C GLY A 168 13.92 -2.30 -46.13
N GLN A 169 13.74 -1.24 -45.34
CA GLN A 169 14.00 0.15 -45.73
C GLN A 169 15.47 0.34 -46.15
N GLU A 170 16.43 -0.13 -45.36
CA GLU A 170 17.87 0.03 -45.65
C GLU A 170 18.34 -0.79 -46.86
N GLN A 171 17.73 -1.95 -47.12
CA GLN A 171 18.11 -2.84 -48.24
C GLN A 171 17.27 -2.67 -49.51
N GLY A 172 16.29 -1.75 -49.51
CA GLY A 172 15.35 -1.57 -50.63
C GLY A 172 14.48 -2.80 -50.90
N ARG A 173 14.18 -3.60 -49.86
CA ARG A 173 13.42 -4.86 -49.96
C ARG A 173 12.04 -4.73 -49.32
N ASP A 174 11.02 -5.14 -50.07
CA ASP A 174 9.64 -5.16 -49.56
C ASP A 174 9.35 -6.45 -48.79
N TYR A 175 9.24 -6.34 -47.46
CA TYR A 175 8.83 -7.43 -46.57
C TYR A 175 7.33 -7.43 -46.22
N THR A 176 6.49 -6.67 -46.94
CA THR A 176 5.03 -6.59 -46.69
C THR A 176 4.33 -7.95 -46.68
N ALA A 177 4.75 -8.89 -47.53
CA ALA A 177 4.22 -10.26 -47.51
C ALA A 177 4.58 -11.02 -46.22
N VAL A 178 5.76 -10.76 -45.64
CA VAL A 178 6.21 -11.35 -44.36
C VAL A 178 5.50 -10.68 -43.19
N PHE A 179 5.33 -9.36 -43.19
CA PHE A 179 4.48 -8.69 -42.19
C PHE A 179 3.06 -9.20 -42.24
N LYS A 180 2.48 -9.34 -43.43
CA LYS A 180 1.14 -9.90 -43.59
C LYS A 180 1.07 -11.35 -43.09
N PHE A 181 2.05 -12.20 -43.37
CA PHE A 181 2.10 -13.55 -42.80
C PHE A 181 2.18 -13.56 -41.27
N LEU A 182 3.06 -12.76 -40.67
CA LEU A 182 3.22 -12.66 -39.21
C LEU A 182 1.96 -12.05 -38.55
N TRP A 183 1.33 -11.09 -39.22
CA TRP A 183 0.09 -10.45 -38.77
C TRP A 183 -1.11 -11.38 -38.91
N ASP A 184 -1.27 -12.09 -40.04
CA ASP A 184 -2.35 -13.06 -40.25
C ASP A 184 -2.21 -14.25 -39.26
N ALA A 185 -0.98 -14.66 -38.93
CA ALA A 185 -0.70 -15.65 -37.88
C ALA A 185 -1.04 -15.15 -36.46
N PHE A 186 -0.92 -13.85 -36.20
CA PHE A 186 -1.37 -13.20 -34.96
C PHE A 186 -2.90 -13.03 -34.92
N TYR A 187 -3.50 -12.62 -36.05
CA TYR A 187 -4.90 -12.18 -36.16
C TYR A 187 -5.93 -13.33 -36.15
N ALA A 188 -5.54 -14.55 -36.52
CA ALA A 188 -6.44 -15.72 -36.49
C ALA A 188 -6.89 -16.15 -35.08
N ARG A 189 -6.41 -15.49 -34.01
CA ARG A 189 -6.83 -15.69 -32.62
C ARG A 189 -7.97 -14.74 -32.19
N GLN A 190 -9.10 -14.74 -32.89
CA GLN A 190 -10.24 -13.85 -32.54
C GLN A 190 -10.97 -14.17 -31.20
N GLU A 191 -10.54 -15.18 -30.46
CA GLU A 191 -10.92 -15.38 -29.04
C GLU A 191 -9.98 -14.65 -28.06
N SER A 192 -8.86 -14.10 -28.54
CA SER A 192 -7.94 -13.26 -27.76
C SER A 192 -8.44 -11.81 -27.73
N ARG A 193 -9.19 -11.44 -26.68
CA ARG A 193 -9.56 -10.05 -26.37
C ARG A 193 -8.35 -9.23 -25.85
N THR A 194 -7.25 -9.17 -26.60
CA THR A 194 -6.23 -8.11 -26.52
C THR A 194 -5.34 -8.08 -27.78
N PRO A 195 -5.30 -6.96 -28.53
CA PRO A 195 -4.30 -6.69 -29.57
C PRO A 195 -3.02 -6.02 -28.98
N PRO A 196 -1.92 -5.87 -29.76
CA PRO A 196 -0.56 -6.10 -29.24
C PRO A 196 0.21 -4.88 -28.69
N LEU A 197 1.33 -5.19 -28.02
CA LEU A 197 2.37 -4.26 -27.58
C LEU A 197 2.89 -3.37 -28.72
N VAL A 198 3.23 -2.13 -28.36
CA VAL A 198 3.80 -1.13 -29.26
C VAL A 198 5.32 -1.10 -29.12
N HIS A 199 6.02 -1.31 -30.23
CA HIS A 199 7.35 -0.81 -30.60
C HIS A 199 8.21 -0.16 -29.48
N ASP A 200 9.41 -0.71 -29.21
CA ASP A 200 10.45 -0.16 -28.31
C ASP A 200 11.15 1.11 -28.88
N SER A 201 10.33 2.09 -29.21
CA SER A 201 10.65 3.52 -29.28
C SER A 201 9.52 4.36 -28.67
N PHE A 202 8.35 3.73 -28.46
CA PHE A 202 7.30 4.21 -27.58
C PHE A 202 7.83 4.34 -26.16
N GLU A 203 8.45 3.31 -25.56
CA GLU A 203 9.02 3.44 -24.20
C GLU A 203 9.99 4.62 -24.11
N ARG A 204 11.10 4.70 -24.86
CA ARG A 204 12.02 5.85 -24.70
C ARG A 204 11.43 7.25 -24.92
N ARG A 205 10.33 7.42 -25.68
CA ARG A 205 9.64 8.73 -25.86
C ARG A 205 8.38 8.91 -25.01
N PHE A 206 7.92 7.85 -24.34
CA PHE A 206 6.82 7.86 -23.37
C PHE A 206 7.27 7.47 -21.96
N TRP A 207 8.56 7.26 -21.71
CA TRP A 207 9.19 7.15 -20.37
C TRP A 207 9.59 8.53 -19.85
N ASP A 208 10.01 9.42 -20.76
CA ASP A 208 9.90 10.88 -20.60
C ASP A 208 8.45 11.33 -20.29
N LYS A 209 7.46 10.46 -20.54
CA LYS A 209 6.05 10.62 -20.13
C LYS A 209 5.59 9.61 -19.06
N GLY A 210 6.46 8.70 -18.63
CA GLY A 210 6.21 7.69 -17.59
C GLY A 210 6.34 8.31 -16.20
N ALA A 211 7.18 9.34 -16.12
CA ALA A 211 7.18 10.39 -15.10
C ALA A 211 5.87 11.21 -15.01
N HIS A 212 4.78 10.79 -15.66
CA HIS A 212 3.44 11.39 -15.52
C HIS A 212 2.41 10.43 -14.91
N LEU A 213 2.70 9.12 -14.84
CA LEU A 213 1.81 8.14 -14.23
C LEU A 213 1.89 8.23 -12.71
N MET A 214 3.12 8.25 -12.20
CA MET A 214 3.43 8.67 -10.83
C MET A 214 4.09 10.05 -10.88
N TYR A 215 3.56 10.98 -10.09
CA TYR A 215 4.12 12.32 -9.90
C TYR A 215 4.54 12.50 -8.46
N ARG A 216 5.34 13.53 -8.21
CA ARG A 216 5.62 14.06 -6.88
C ARG A 216 5.79 15.58 -6.94
N GLY A 217 5.50 16.25 -5.84
CA GLY A 217 5.59 17.69 -5.67
C GLY A 217 5.80 18.06 -4.20
N ALA A 218 6.17 19.31 -3.96
CA ALA A 218 6.18 19.88 -2.63
C ALA A 218 6.02 21.41 -2.73
N THR A 219 5.45 22.03 -1.69
CA THR A 219 5.25 23.48 -1.57
C THR A 219 6.54 24.28 -1.74
N SER A 220 7.62 23.80 -1.14
CA SER A 220 8.95 24.43 -1.16
C SER A 220 9.88 23.82 -2.22
N GLY A 221 9.34 23.07 -3.18
CA GLY A 221 10.08 22.48 -4.29
C GLY A 221 10.69 21.10 -4.00
N MET A 222 11.21 20.47 -5.06
CA MET A 222 11.57 19.04 -5.06
C MET A 222 12.73 18.64 -4.14
N GLU A 223 13.54 19.60 -3.68
CA GLU A 223 14.69 19.38 -2.79
C GLU A 223 14.29 18.96 -1.38
N VAL A 224 13.02 19.17 -1.00
CA VAL A 224 12.38 18.65 0.22
C VAL A 224 12.50 17.12 0.37
N PHE A 225 12.55 16.36 -0.73
CA PHE A 225 12.66 14.91 -0.69
C PHE A 225 14.12 14.47 -0.50
N SER A 226 14.55 14.27 0.74
CA SER A 226 15.88 13.71 1.04
C SER A 226 15.99 12.20 0.71
N VAL A 227 14.87 11.46 0.70
CA VAL A 227 14.80 10.09 0.15
C VAL A 227 13.51 9.89 -0.66
N PHE A 228 13.62 9.26 -1.83
CA PHE A 228 12.47 8.84 -2.65
C PHE A 228 12.88 7.70 -3.58
N GLN A 229 12.99 6.49 -3.04
CA GLN A 229 13.58 5.34 -3.76
C GLN A 229 13.03 3.99 -3.29
N THR A 230 13.28 2.94 -4.07
CA THR A 230 12.91 1.56 -3.71
C THR A 230 14.04 0.86 -2.94
N GLU A 231 13.80 0.42 -1.71
CA GLU A 231 14.80 -0.22 -0.84
C GLU A 231 14.17 -1.30 0.07
N LEU A 232 15.00 -2.05 0.81
CA LEU A 232 14.50 -3.05 1.77
C LEU A 232 13.87 -2.34 2.98
N ALA A 233 12.61 -2.64 3.28
CA ALA A 233 11.96 -2.05 4.45
C ALA A 233 12.58 -2.61 5.76
N PRO A 234 12.77 -1.78 6.81
CA PRO A 234 13.28 -2.23 8.10
C PRO A 234 12.57 -3.47 8.64
N GLY A 235 13.35 -4.49 9.01
CA GLY A 235 12.82 -5.77 9.52
C GLY A 235 12.13 -6.68 8.48
N SER A 236 12.09 -6.29 7.21
CA SER A 236 11.45 -7.06 6.12
C SER A 236 12.46 -7.57 5.09
N ALA A 237 12.07 -8.62 4.37
CA ALA A 237 12.76 -9.07 3.16
C ALA A 237 12.19 -8.44 1.88
N SER A 238 11.04 -7.77 1.96
CA SER A 238 10.40 -7.07 0.84
C SER A 238 11.06 -5.72 0.56
N ARG A 239 10.99 -5.30 -0.70
CA ARG A 239 11.40 -3.95 -1.11
C ARG A 239 10.19 -3.03 -1.20
N ALA A 240 10.22 -1.95 -0.44
CA ALA A 240 9.18 -0.93 -0.41
C ALA A 240 9.68 0.39 -1.00
N LEU A 241 8.77 1.29 -1.37
CA LEU A 241 9.07 2.69 -1.65
C LEU A 241 9.35 3.41 -0.32
N HIS A 242 10.60 3.75 -0.07
CA HIS A 242 11.00 4.64 1.02
C HIS A 242 10.88 6.10 0.57
N VAL A 243 10.08 6.87 1.31
CA VAL A 243 9.96 8.32 1.18
C VAL A 243 10.38 8.98 2.48
N ARG A 244 11.33 9.91 2.38
CA ARG A 244 11.70 10.86 3.43
C ARG A 244 11.62 12.29 2.89
N ALA A 245 10.89 13.13 3.62
CA ALA A 245 10.73 14.55 3.32
C ALA A 245 11.12 15.41 4.52
N GLU A 246 11.81 16.52 4.27
CA GLU A 246 12.18 17.54 5.25
C GLU A 246 11.27 18.76 5.05
N LEU A 247 10.32 18.96 5.98
CA LEU A 247 9.31 20.02 5.91
C LEU A 247 9.61 21.05 7.02
N PRO A 248 10.37 22.13 6.76
CA PRO A 248 10.77 23.09 7.80
C PRO A 248 9.74 24.18 8.09
N GLY A 249 8.84 24.50 7.14
CA GLY A 249 7.81 25.51 7.27
C GLY A 249 6.47 24.94 7.73
N VAL A 250 5.74 25.66 8.58
CA VAL A 250 4.44 25.22 9.13
C VAL A 250 3.33 25.01 8.08
N TRP A 251 3.54 25.49 6.86
CA TRP A 251 2.65 25.29 5.71
C TRP A 251 3.22 24.34 4.66
N ASP A 252 4.38 23.74 4.93
CA ASP A 252 5.01 22.84 3.97
C ASP A 252 4.26 21.52 3.85
N ALA A 253 4.15 21.06 2.61
CA ALA A 253 3.66 19.74 2.28
C ALA A 253 4.48 19.16 1.13
N ALA A 254 4.70 17.85 1.18
CA ALA A 254 5.24 17.05 0.09
C ALA A 254 4.22 15.97 -0.26
N TRP A 255 4.10 15.64 -1.54
CA TRP A 255 3.12 14.68 -2.02
C TRP A 255 3.64 13.88 -3.19
N PHE A 256 3.10 12.68 -3.36
CA PHE A 256 3.40 11.77 -4.45
C PHE A 256 2.20 10.87 -4.70
N GLY A 257 1.97 10.44 -5.93
CA GLY A 257 0.74 9.73 -6.23
C GLY A 257 0.56 9.46 -7.71
N TYR A 258 -0.65 9.04 -8.07
CA TYR A 258 -1.00 8.49 -9.37
C TYR A 258 -2.11 9.30 -10.03
N GLY A 259 -1.85 9.74 -11.27
CA GLY A 259 -2.89 10.26 -12.16
C GLY A 259 -3.59 9.11 -12.88
N LEU A 260 -4.89 8.93 -12.63
CA LEU A 260 -5.66 7.76 -13.08
C LEU A 260 -6.72 8.13 -14.12
N ASP A 261 -7.53 9.16 -13.85
CA ASP A 261 -8.60 9.70 -14.71
C ASP A 261 -9.67 8.67 -15.18
N TRP A 262 -9.96 7.67 -14.34
CA TRP A 262 -10.90 6.58 -14.62
C TRP A 262 -12.36 6.97 -14.36
N ALA A 263 -13.29 6.53 -15.23
CA ALA A 263 -14.73 6.64 -14.99
C ALA A 263 -15.23 5.42 -14.20
N LEU A 264 -15.67 5.63 -12.96
CA LEU A 264 -16.19 4.57 -12.06
C LEU A 264 -17.62 4.12 -12.43
N THR A 265 -18.19 4.63 -13.52
CA THR A 265 -19.45 4.12 -14.10
C THR A 265 -19.23 3.00 -15.11
N ASP A 266 -18.00 2.82 -15.59
CA ASP A 266 -17.69 2.04 -16.77
C ASP A 266 -16.85 0.81 -16.38
N SER A 267 -17.10 -0.36 -16.98
CA SER A 267 -16.27 -1.56 -16.76
C SER A 267 -14.86 -1.35 -17.36
N PRO A 268 -13.79 -1.82 -16.67
CA PRO A 268 -13.80 -2.64 -15.45
C PRO A 268 -13.72 -1.85 -14.13
N PHE A 269 -13.94 -0.52 -14.15
CA PHE A 269 -13.69 0.36 -13.01
C PHE A 269 -14.88 0.50 -12.05
N ASN A 270 -16.09 0.14 -12.50
CA ASN A 270 -17.33 0.21 -11.72
C ASN A 270 -17.42 -0.76 -10.53
N GLU A 271 -16.42 -1.62 -10.37
CA GLU A 271 -16.30 -2.57 -9.25
C GLU A 271 -15.22 -2.14 -8.24
N ILE A 272 -14.48 -1.05 -8.52
CA ILE A 272 -13.52 -0.49 -7.57
C ILE A 272 -14.29 0.22 -6.45
N ASP A 273 -14.09 -0.24 -5.20
CA ASP A 273 -14.69 0.34 -4.00
C ASP A 273 -13.69 0.67 -2.87
N ARG A 274 -12.38 0.35 -3.03
CA ARG A 274 -11.36 0.60 -2.00
C ARG A 274 -9.96 0.84 -2.57
N VAL A 275 -9.17 1.56 -1.77
CA VAL A 275 -7.70 1.63 -1.90
C VAL A 275 -7.07 0.56 -1.02
N ARG A 276 -5.96 -0.02 -1.44
CA ARG A 276 -5.12 -0.90 -0.61
C ARG A 276 -3.66 -0.49 -0.68
N PHE A 277 -2.93 -0.71 0.41
CA PHE A 277 -1.47 -0.56 0.50
C PHE A 277 -0.95 -1.20 1.79
N GLN A 278 0.34 -1.45 1.86
CA GLN A 278 1.06 -1.69 3.11
C GLN A 278 1.86 -0.44 3.50
N LEU A 279 1.92 -0.16 4.80
CA LEU A 279 2.61 0.99 5.38
C LEU A 279 3.46 0.57 6.58
N LEU A 280 4.68 1.09 6.63
CA LEU A 280 5.55 1.11 7.79
C LEU A 280 5.93 2.57 8.05
N GLY A 281 5.64 3.04 9.27
CA GLY A 281 6.02 4.37 9.72
C GLY A 281 7.34 4.36 10.50
N ALA A 282 7.81 5.55 10.88
CA ALA A 282 9.00 5.68 11.73
C ALA A 282 8.79 5.18 13.17
N ALA A 283 7.53 5.08 13.62
CA ALA A 283 7.12 4.50 14.90
C ALA A 283 7.99 4.94 16.10
N ASP A 284 7.95 6.23 16.47
CA ASP A 284 8.60 6.70 17.69
C ASP A 284 7.92 6.08 18.92
N THR A 285 8.63 5.19 19.60
CA THR A 285 8.12 4.43 20.75
C THR A 285 8.15 5.25 22.05
N ARG A 286 8.83 6.42 22.08
CA ARG A 286 9.06 7.20 23.30
C ARG A 286 7.89 8.12 23.66
N ARG A 287 6.79 7.50 24.09
CA ARG A 287 5.65 8.15 24.73
C ARG A 287 5.95 8.64 26.17
N LEU A 288 7.11 9.26 26.42
CA LEU A 288 7.52 9.76 27.74
C LEU A 288 8.03 11.21 27.65
N HIS A 289 7.41 12.15 28.36
CA HIS A 289 7.70 13.57 28.21
C HIS A 289 7.48 14.43 29.47
N HIS A 290 7.95 15.68 29.43
CA HIS A 290 7.88 16.70 30.49
C HIS A 290 8.34 16.23 31.89
N LEU A 291 9.48 15.52 31.95
CA LEU A 291 10.11 15.21 33.22
C LEU A 291 10.52 16.51 33.94
N SER A 292 9.97 16.70 35.13
CA SER A 292 10.17 17.85 36.00
C SER A 292 10.48 17.38 37.42
N LYS A 293 11.36 18.11 38.12
CA LYS A 293 11.71 17.86 39.53
C LYS A 293 11.20 19.01 40.41
N VAL A 294 10.66 18.66 41.57
CA VAL A 294 10.41 19.59 42.68
C VAL A 294 11.02 18.98 43.95
N GLY A 295 11.98 19.66 44.54
CA GLY A 295 12.73 19.12 45.67
C GLY A 295 14.06 19.84 45.92
N THR A 296 14.79 19.39 46.94
CA THR A 296 16.08 19.98 47.38
C THR A 296 17.25 19.01 47.33
N GLY A 297 17.02 17.70 47.17
CA GLY A 297 18.11 16.75 46.93
C GLY A 297 18.83 17.02 45.60
N SER A 298 20.05 16.50 45.44
CA SER A 298 20.89 16.73 44.27
C SER A 298 20.70 15.73 43.12
N ALA A 299 20.01 14.61 43.36
CA ALA A 299 19.89 13.54 42.37
C ALA A 299 19.00 13.91 41.18
N VAL A 300 19.30 13.34 40.03
CA VAL A 300 18.50 13.42 38.80
C VAL A 300 17.78 12.10 38.61
N LEU A 301 16.49 12.13 38.25
CA LEU A 301 15.76 10.95 37.78
C LEU A 301 16.02 10.80 36.28
N THR A 302 16.31 9.59 35.82
CA THR A 302 16.37 9.26 34.40
C THR A 302 15.31 8.23 34.06
N LEU A 303 14.58 8.46 32.97
CA LEU A 303 13.59 7.54 32.43
C LEU A 303 14.26 6.63 31.39
N LYS A 304 13.86 5.36 31.34
CA LYS A 304 14.34 4.34 30.40
C LYS A 304 13.17 3.44 29.98
N GLY A 305 13.33 2.80 28.82
CA GLY A 305 12.26 2.02 28.20
C GLY A 305 11.16 2.90 27.62
N ASP A 306 10.21 2.24 26.97
CA ASP A 306 9.10 2.88 26.29
C ASP A 306 7.81 2.70 27.09
N TYR A 307 6.91 3.68 27.01
CA TYR A 307 5.61 3.58 27.65
C TYR A 307 4.66 2.79 26.75
N LEU A 308 4.50 1.51 27.06
CA LEU A 308 3.81 0.48 26.26
C LEU A 308 2.28 0.51 26.40
N ARG A 309 1.69 1.59 26.92
CA ARG A 309 0.25 1.70 27.14
C ARG A 309 -0.35 2.78 26.24
N GLU A 310 -1.62 2.60 25.92
CA GLU A 310 -2.38 3.51 25.06
C GLU A 310 -2.98 4.68 25.86
N GLU A 311 -3.36 4.44 27.12
CA GLU A 311 -3.89 5.47 28.02
C GLU A 311 -2.80 6.46 28.47
N LYS A 312 -3.05 7.77 28.42
CA LYS A 312 -2.17 8.77 29.05
C LYS A 312 -2.22 8.65 30.59
N SER A 313 -1.05 8.72 31.23
CA SER A 313 -0.85 8.64 32.68
C SER A 313 0.07 9.74 33.17
N ARG A 314 -0.31 10.40 34.28
CA ARG A 314 0.50 11.41 34.96
C ARG A 314 1.31 10.74 36.06
N PHE A 315 2.56 10.43 35.79
CA PHE A 315 3.42 9.83 36.79
C PHE A 315 3.87 10.85 37.85
N VAL A 316 3.80 10.42 39.11
CA VAL A 316 4.45 11.11 40.24
C VAL A 316 5.32 10.11 40.95
N VAL A 317 6.62 10.40 41.05
CA VAL A 317 7.60 9.57 41.77
C VAL A 317 8.10 10.40 42.95
N GLN A 318 7.82 9.98 44.19
CA GLN A 318 8.10 10.77 45.40
C GLN A 318 8.96 10.01 46.40
N VAL A 319 10.03 10.64 46.87
CA VAL A 319 10.94 10.14 47.91
C VAL A 319 10.27 10.24 49.28
N GLN A 320 10.31 9.13 50.02
CA GLN A 320 9.76 8.98 51.36
C GLN A 320 10.83 9.11 52.45
N THR A 321 12.10 8.80 52.15
CA THR A 321 13.20 8.87 53.12
C THR A 321 14.44 9.50 52.50
N THR A 322 15.07 10.44 53.21
CA THR A 322 16.35 11.04 52.82
C THR A 322 17.46 9.98 52.79
N GLY A 323 18.34 10.03 51.77
CA GLY A 323 19.47 9.11 51.66
C GLY A 323 20.19 9.14 50.31
N ALA A 324 21.14 8.22 50.12
CA ALA A 324 21.77 7.98 48.82
C ALA A 324 20.84 7.19 47.88
N VAL A 325 21.17 7.18 46.59
CA VAL A 325 20.62 6.21 45.62
C VAL A 325 21.00 4.80 46.08
N GLY A 326 20.09 3.83 45.98
CA GLY A 326 20.28 2.48 46.55
C GLY A 326 19.94 2.37 48.04
N GLN A 327 19.61 3.47 48.72
CA GLN A 327 19.26 3.48 50.16
C GLN A 327 17.92 4.17 50.42
N ALA A 328 17.70 5.33 49.81
CA ALA A 328 16.47 6.09 49.93
C ALA A 328 15.25 5.29 49.45
N LYS A 329 14.10 5.52 50.08
CA LYS A 329 12.83 4.91 49.72
C LYS A 329 11.96 5.87 48.93
N PHE A 330 11.17 5.35 48.00
CA PHE A 330 10.20 6.11 47.22
C PHE A 330 8.88 5.36 47.02
N ARG A 331 7.86 6.12 46.62
CA ARG A 331 6.56 5.67 46.16
C ARG A 331 6.24 6.28 44.81
N TRP A 332 5.37 5.64 44.04
CA TRP A 332 4.94 6.18 42.73
C TRP A 332 3.43 6.07 42.52
N SER A 333 2.92 6.99 41.71
CA SER A 333 1.54 7.13 41.25
C SER A 333 1.54 7.27 39.72
N ARG A 334 0.44 6.87 39.06
CA ARG A 334 0.19 7.08 37.61
C ARG A 334 -0.95 8.07 37.33
N ASP A 335 -1.57 8.60 38.38
CA ASP A 335 -2.77 9.43 38.35
C ASP A 335 -2.55 10.78 39.06
N GLY A 336 -1.35 11.35 38.94
CA GLY A 336 -1.04 12.68 39.50
C GLY A 336 -0.87 12.73 41.02
N GLY A 337 -0.76 11.58 41.69
CA GLY A 337 -0.61 11.47 43.14
C GLY A 337 -1.91 11.13 43.89
N LEU A 338 -3.00 10.84 43.18
CA LEU A 338 -4.31 10.51 43.77
C LEU A 338 -4.29 9.10 44.40
N THR A 339 -3.73 8.11 43.70
CA THR A 339 -3.49 6.76 44.21
C THR A 339 -2.03 6.36 44.02
N TRP A 340 -1.51 5.56 44.96
CA TRP A 340 -0.12 5.11 44.95
C TRP A 340 -0.04 3.65 44.49
N GLY A 341 0.57 3.40 43.34
CA GLY A 341 0.71 2.07 42.76
C GLY A 341 1.68 1.18 43.53
N ALA A 342 2.73 1.78 44.14
CA ALA A 342 3.58 1.12 45.12
C ALA A 342 4.24 2.14 46.07
N SER A 343 4.75 1.66 47.20
CA SER A 343 5.48 2.47 48.19
C SER A 343 6.59 1.69 48.88
N ASN A 344 7.49 2.40 49.56
CA ASN A 344 8.66 1.88 50.28
C ASN A 344 9.67 1.12 49.40
N LEU A 345 9.64 1.37 48.09
CA LEU A 345 10.59 0.83 47.12
C LEU A 345 11.96 1.49 47.33
N THR A 346 13.05 0.72 47.28
CA THR A 346 14.42 1.30 47.29
C THR A 346 14.69 1.96 45.96
N THR A 347 15.31 3.15 45.93
CA THR A 347 15.77 3.78 44.67
C THR A 347 16.90 2.97 44.02
N GLY A 348 16.94 2.98 42.68
CA GLY A 348 17.90 2.23 41.87
C GLY A 348 18.86 3.14 41.10
N ASP A 349 20.02 2.59 40.74
CA ASP A 349 21.04 3.23 39.88
C ASP A 349 20.91 2.77 38.41
N ALA A 350 21.80 3.24 37.54
CA ALA A 350 21.77 2.93 36.11
C ALA A 350 21.92 1.43 35.79
N GLN A 351 22.56 0.66 36.68
CA GLN A 351 22.75 -0.78 36.57
C GLN A 351 21.52 -1.57 37.08
N HIS A 352 20.75 -0.98 38.01
CA HIS A 352 19.57 -1.58 38.62
C HIS A 352 18.33 -0.67 38.45
N PRO A 353 17.89 -0.39 37.21
CA PRO A 353 16.70 0.40 36.96
C PRO A 353 15.44 -0.31 37.46
N LEU A 354 14.43 0.46 37.83
CA LEU A 354 13.21 -0.05 38.46
C LEU A 354 12.02 0.12 37.53
N ALA A 355 11.42 -1.01 37.16
CA ALA A 355 10.18 -1.04 36.40
C ALA A 355 9.02 -0.43 37.21
N LEU A 356 8.40 0.60 36.65
CA LEU A 356 7.10 1.12 37.03
C LEU A 356 6.01 0.45 36.18
N TRP A 357 4.76 0.85 36.38
CA TRP A 357 3.68 0.38 35.52
C TRP A 357 3.79 0.96 34.10
N GLY A 358 3.43 0.15 33.10
CA GLY A 358 3.41 0.56 31.69
C GLY A 358 4.71 0.35 30.91
N GLY A 359 5.69 -0.38 31.45
CA GLY A 359 6.97 -0.66 30.77
C GLY A 359 8.05 0.40 31.00
N VAL A 360 7.70 1.53 31.64
CA VAL A 360 8.64 2.57 32.06
C VAL A 360 9.59 2.02 33.10
N GLU A 361 10.88 2.22 32.88
CA GLU A 361 11.92 2.02 33.88
C GLU A 361 12.41 3.39 34.40
N VAL A 362 12.73 3.47 35.70
CA VAL A 362 13.34 4.67 36.28
C VAL A 362 14.57 4.33 37.10
N TYR A 363 15.57 5.21 37.05
CA TYR A 363 16.73 5.17 37.93
C TYR A 363 17.14 6.59 38.33
N TRP A 364 18.07 6.70 39.28
CA TRP A 364 18.62 7.96 39.74
C TRP A 364 20.13 8.02 39.58
N GLU A 365 20.62 9.20 39.21
CA GLU A 365 22.03 9.55 39.27
C GLU A 365 22.27 10.49 40.46
N GLY A 366 23.26 10.17 41.30
CA GLY A 366 23.61 10.96 42.46
C GLY A 366 24.34 12.24 42.09
N GLY A 367 23.89 13.39 42.59
CA GLY A 367 24.58 14.67 42.45
C GLY A 367 25.43 15.03 43.68
N GLN A 368 26.15 16.15 43.62
CA GLN A 368 26.92 16.67 44.76
C GLN A 368 26.01 16.98 45.97
N GLY A 369 26.40 16.55 47.17
CA GLY A 369 25.61 16.72 48.40
C GLY A 369 24.61 15.58 48.66
N THR A 370 23.51 15.85 49.37
CA THR A 370 22.49 14.84 49.68
C THR A 370 21.71 14.47 48.42
N HIS A 371 21.86 13.22 47.94
CA HIS A 371 21.24 12.77 46.69
C HIS A 371 19.71 12.94 46.70
N LEU A 372 19.02 12.33 47.66
CA LEU A 372 17.57 12.28 47.73
C LEU A 372 17.10 12.77 49.09
N VAL A 373 16.15 13.69 49.13
CA VAL A 373 15.55 14.23 50.36
C VAL A 373 14.09 13.81 50.45
N ALA A 374 13.62 13.42 51.64
CA ALA A 374 12.22 13.08 51.86
C ALA A 374 11.30 14.26 51.45
N GLY A 375 10.33 13.99 50.58
CA GLY A 375 9.47 15.01 49.98
C GLY A 375 9.88 15.44 48.56
N ASP A 376 11.12 15.17 48.12
CA ASP A 376 11.50 15.34 46.70
C ASP A 376 10.55 14.52 45.83
N TYR A 377 10.06 15.11 44.73
CA TYR A 377 9.27 14.38 43.74
C TYR A 377 9.58 14.81 42.31
N TRP A 378 9.32 13.88 41.40
CA TRP A 378 9.33 14.12 39.96
C TRP A 378 7.93 13.92 39.42
N THR A 379 7.58 14.71 38.41
CA THR A 379 6.40 14.43 37.58
C THR A 379 6.80 14.34 36.12
N PHE A 380 6.21 13.38 35.41
CA PHE A 380 6.36 13.19 33.97
C PHE A 380 5.07 12.57 33.42
N TRP A 381 4.89 12.62 32.11
CA TRP A 381 3.78 11.97 31.44
C TRP A 381 4.27 10.73 30.70
N GLY A 382 3.49 9.65 30.81
CA GLY A 382 3.56 8.51 29.92
C GLY A 382 2.29 8.45 29.08
N GLY A 383 2.40 8.25 27.77
CA GLY A 383 1.28 8.45 26.84
C GLY A 383 1.11 9.93 26.48
N ASP A 384 0.40 10.17 25.38
CA ASP A 384 0.69 11.25 24.41
C ASP A 384 2.18 11.21 23.96
N PRO A 385 2.46 11.02 22.66
CA PRO A 385 3.82 11.20 22.16
C PRO A 385 4.24 12.68 22.31
N ALA A 386 5.55 12.93 22.41
CA ALA A 386 6.07 14.30 22.52
C ALA A 386 5.68 15.19 21.32
N VAL A 387 5.38 14.55 20.19
CA VAL A 387 4.73 15.14 19.01
C VAL A 387 3.70 14.13 18.49
N HIS A 388 2.51 14.61 18.13
CA HIS A 388 1.40 13.77 17.62
C HIS A 388 1.87 12.77 16.53
N PRO A 389 1.26 11.57 16.44
CA PRO A 389 1.71 10.55 15.49
C PRO A 389 1.64 11.12 14.07
N ARG A 390 2.71 10.89 13.28
CA ARG A 390 2.79 11.37 11.91
C ARG A 390 1.66 10.74 11.12
N ARG A 391 1.02 11.50 10.25
CA ARG A 391 -0.03 11.01 9.36
C ARG A 391 0.39 11.09 7.92
N LEU A 392 0.09 10.01 7.22
CA LEU A 392 0.07 9.95 5.79
C LEU A 392 -1.38 10.17 5.33
N ALA A 393 -1.62 11.29 4.66
CA ALA A 393 -2.92 11.56 4.06
C ALA A 393 -3.01 10.84 2.71
N VAL A 394 -3.94 9.90 2.61
CA VAL A 394 -4.32 9.22 1.36
C VAL A 394 -5.50 9.98 0.78
N ILE A 395 -5.35 10.48 -0.43
CA ILE A 395 -6.25 11.45 -1.04
C ILE A 395 -6.79 10.90 -2.36
N LEU A 396 -8.10 11.01 -2.54
CA LEU A 396 -8.80 10.73 -3.79
C LEU A 396 -9.36 12.03 -4.37
N ASN A 397 -9.43 12.12 -5.70
CA ASN A 397 -10.06 13.24 -6.38
C ASN A 397 -11.05 12.75 -7.45
N ASP A 398 -12.24 13.35 -7.54
CA ASP A 398 -13.30 12.98 -8.49
C ASP A 398 -13.56 14.01 -9.60
N SER A 399 -12.77 15.09 -9.67
CA SER A 399 -13.03 16.20 -10.59
C SER A 399 -12.93 15.81 -12.06
N ASN A 400 -13.70 16.50 -12.88
CA ASN A 400 -13.61 16.46 -14.33
C ASN A 400 -12.57 17.46 -14.84
N PRO A 401 -11.99 17.25 -16.04
CA PRO A 401 -11.12 18.24 -16.69
C PRO A 401 -11.78 19.59 -17.02
N THR A 402 -13.12 19.68 -16.91
CA THR A 402 -13.92 20.88 -17.18
C THR A 402 -14.35 21.64 -15.93
N ASP A 403 -14.11 21.09 -14.74
CA ASP A 403 -14.52 21.73 -13.49
C ASP A 403 -13.67 22.99 -13.23
N SER A 404 -14.28 24.04 -12.70
CA SER A 404 -13.62 25.36 -12.57
C SER A 404 -12.51 25.38 -11.50
N ASP A 405 -12.57 24.45 -10.55
CA ASP A 405 -11.56 24.24 -9.53
C ASP A 405 -11.41 22.73 -9.26
N PRO A 406 -10.65 22.00 -10.11
CA PRO A 406 -10.55 20.54 -10.02
C PRO A 406 -9.75 20.05 -8.79
N TRP A 407 -8.94 20.93 -8.18
CA TRP A 407 -8.13 20.61 -7.00
C TRP A 407 -8.74 21.16 -5.70
N GLY A 408 -9.88 21.85 -5.80
CA GLY A 408 -10.56 22.46 -4.67
C GLY A 408 -11.12 21.45 -3.66
N PRO A 409 -11.56 21.94 -2.49
CA PRO A 409 -12.21 21.10 -1.47
C PRO A 409 -13.49 20.41 -1.95
N ALA A 410 -14.09 20.89 -3.05
CA ALA A 410 -15.27 20.29 -3.67
C ALA A 410 -15.03 18.86 -4.19
N HIS A 411 -13.79 18.57 -4.61
CA HIS A 411 -13.42 17.34 -5.31
C HIS A 411 -12.37 16.51 -4.59
N THR A 412 -11.89 16.96 -3.42
CA THR A 412 -10.76 16.37 -2.71
C THR A 412 -11.22 15.64 -1.45
N TYR A 413 -11.03 14.32 -1.42
CA TYR A 413 -11.51 13.43 -0.38
C TYR A 413 -10.32 12.73 0.28
N VAL A 414 -10.31 12.65 1.61
CA VAL A 414 -9.13 12.27 2.38
C VAL A 414 -9.44 11.14 3.36
N HIS A 415 -8.47 10.25 3.52
CA HIS A 415 -8.32 9.34 4.64
C HIS A 415 -6.90 9.52 5.20
N ALA A 416 -6.70 9.39 6.50
CA ALA A 416 -5.38 9.63 7.10
C ALA A 416 -4.98 8.47 8.01
N VAL A 417 -3.75 7.96 7.84
CA VAL A 417 -3.23 6.80 8.59
C VAL A 417 -2.02 7.23 9.42
N PRO A 418 -1.95 6.87 10.72
CA PRO A 418 -0.83 7.23 11.61
C PRO A 418 0.43 6.37 11.39
N ASP A 419 1.58 6.81 11.90
CA ASP A 419 2.89 6.17 11.76
C ASP A 419 3.28 5.18 12.86
N ARG A 420 2.39 4.96 13.85
CA ARG A 420 2.63 4.10 15.03
C ARG A 420 2.82 2.61 14.72
N PHE A 421 2.81 2.21 13.45
CA PHE A 421 2.92 0.81 13.02
C PHE A 421 4.40 0.44 12.88
N ALA A 422 4.93 -0.26 13.89
CA ALA A 422 6.35 -0.69 13.96
C ALA A 422 6.72 -1.85 13.03
N GLY A 423 5.81 -2.27 12.15
CA GLY A 423 6.01 -3.31 11.15
C GLY A 423 5.12 -3.02 9.93
N MET A 424 5.51 -3.56 8.78
CA MET A 424 4.78 -3.37 7.52
C MET A 424 3.33 -3.87 7.66
N THR A 425 2.38 -2.94 7.71
CA THR A 425 0.99 -3.19 8.07
C THR A 425 0.08 -2.94 6.87
N GLY A 426 -0.79 -3.91 6.54
CA GLY A 426 -1.72 -3.81 5.42
C GLY A 426 -2.98 -3.01 5.76
N PHE A 427 -3.42 -2.20 4.80
CA PHE A 427 -4.63 -1.40 4.84
C PHE A 427 -5.51 -1.71 3.63
N GLU A 428 -6.80 -1.93 3.88
CA GLU A 428 -7.86 -1.89 2.87
C GLU A 428 -8.88 -0.83 3.30
N ILE A 429 -9.01 0.23 2.50
CA ILE A 429 -9.75 1.44 2.86
C ILE A 429 -10.87 1.68 1.85
N PRO A 430 -12.13 1.34 2.20
CA PRO A 430 -13.28 1.61 1.35
C PRO A 430 -13.44 3.09 1.00
N PHE A 431 -13.96 3.39 -0.19
CA PHE A 431 -14.28 4.74 -0.67
C PHE A 431 -15.27 5.49 0.23
N SER A 432 -16.05 4.79 1.05
CA SER A 432 -16.91 5.40 2.09
C SER A 432 -16.11 6.02 3.26
N GLN A 433 -14.83 5.67 3.42
CA GLN A 433 -13.93 6.20 4.45
C GLN A 433 -13.12 7.42 3.99
N PHE A 434 -13.24 7.83 2.72
CA PHE A 434 -12.59 9.03 2.17
C PHE A 434 -13.59 10.19 2.19
N TRP A 435 -13.30 11.23 2.97
CA TRP A 435 -14.23 12.32 3.26
C TRP A 435 -13.68 13.66 2.80
N ARG A 436 -14.52 14.54 2.29
CA ARG A 436 -14.11 15.94 2.06
C ARG A 436 -13.81 16.65 3.38
N LEU A 437 -12.79 17.49 3.38
CA LEU A 437 -12.36 18.23 4.57
C LEU A 437 -13.25 19.45 4.87
N ASP A 438 -14.01 19.98 3.88
CA ASP A 438 -14.71 21.26 3.99
C ASP A 438 -15.89 21.27 4.98
N ASN A 439 -16.27 20.10 5.52
CA ASN A 439 -17.25 19.97 6.60
C ASN A 439 -16.73 19.28 7.88
N VAL A 440 -15.47 18.82 7.93
CA VAL A 440 -14.88 18.09 9.08
C VAL A 440 -14.10 19.06 9.99
N ILE A 441 -14.54 19.19 11.24
CA ILE A 441 -13.98 20.14 12.22
C ILE A 441 -12.78 19.53 12.96
N ASP A 442 -12.97 18.33 13.53
CA ASP A 442 -11.92 17.53 14.16
C ASP A 442 -12.40 16.07 14.19
N ASP A 443 -11.70 15.20 13.47
CA ASP A 443 -11.84 13.75 13.57
C ASP A 443 -10.58 13.10 14.18
N GLY A 444 -9.63 13.91 14.63
CA GLY A 444 -8.33 13.50 15.15
C GLY A 444 -7.33 13.01 14.09
N ASP A 445 -7.80 12.62 12.91
CA ASP A 445 -7.05 11.95 11.85
C ASP A 445 -6.87 12.80 10.59
N ARG A 446 -7.93 13.21 9.91
CA ARG A 446 -7.88 14.02 8.67
C ARG A 446 -7.81 15.51 8.98
N VAL A 447 -8.50 15.97 10.03
CA VAL A 447 -8.49 17.36 10.49
C VAL A 447 -8.24 17.39 11.99
N ARG A 448 -7.31 18.27 12.39
CA ARG A 448 -7.04 18.57 13.79
C ARG A 448 -7.39 20.02 14.09
N GLY A 449 -8.45 20.20 14.86
CA GLY A 449 -8.70 21.44 15.56
C GLY A 449 -7.61 21.70 16.60
N ASN A 450 -7.43 22.97 16.95
CA ASN A 450 -6.82 23.31 18.23
C ASN A 450 -7.81 22.98 19.34
N TRP A 451 -7.34 22.69 20.54
CA TRP A 451 -8.22 22.36 21.66
C TRP A 451 -7.72 22.98 22.95
N GLY A 452 -8.63 23.20 23.89
CA GLY A 452 -8.27 23.50 25.26
C GLY A 452 -9.40 23.19 26.24
N VAL A 453 -9.04 23.18 27.52
CA VAL A 453 -9.91 22.85 28.64
C VAL A 453 -10.30 24.12 29.39
N TRP A 454 -11.49 24.14 29.98
CA TRP A 454 -11.91 25.22 30.88
C TRP A 454 -12.82 24.68 31.98
N TYR A 455 -12.87 25.37 33.12
CA TYR A 455 -13.87 25.14 34.16
C TYR A 455 -14.27 26.43 34.86
N ALA A 456 -15.49 26.45 35.41
CA ALA A 456 -15.96 27.49 36.32
C ALA A 456 -16.12 26.89 37.73
N ALA A 457 -15.81 27.67 38.76
CA ALA A 457 -15.94 27.24 40.15
C ALA A 457 -16.49 28.36 41.04
N SER A 458 -17.24 27.98 42.08
CA SER A 458 -17.76 28.90 43.10
C SER A 458 -16.66 29.48 43.98
N GLN A 459 -15.56 28.76 44.16
CA GLN A 459 -14.40 29.10 44.99
C GLN A 459 -13.12 28.50 44.38
N PRO A 460 -11.93 29.04 44.71
CA PRO A 460 -10.65 28.43 44.33
C PRO A 460 -10.53 26.99 44.84
N GLY A 461 -9.94 26.11 44.03
CA GLY A 461 -9.69 24.72 44.38
C GLY A 461 -8.70 24.07 43.43
N GLN A 462 -8.30 22.84 43.73
CA GLN A 462 -7.49 22.02 42.83
C GLN A 462 -8.41 21.17 41.96
N SER A 463 -8.33 21.38 40.66
CA SER A 463 -8.97 20.59 39.62
C SER A 463 -7.92 20.30 38.55
N ASP A 464 -7.85 19.06 38.07
CA ASP A 464 -7.02 18.66 36.94
C ASP A 464 -7.95 18.25 35.79
N ILE A 465 -7.78 18.86 34.62
CA ILE A 465 -8.49 18.47 33.39
C ILE A 465 -7.41 18.30 32.33
N THR A 466 -7.28 17.08 31.84
CA THR A 466 -6.26 16.71 30.87
C THR A 466 -6.91 16.50 29.51
N LEU A 467 -6.28 17.04 28.47
CA LEU A 467 -6.55 16.65 27.10
C LEU A 467 -5.41 15.74 26.60
N SER A 468 -5.76 14.82 25.71
CA SER A 468 -4.86 13.83 25.11
C SER A 468 -5.47 13.21 23.86
N ASP A 469 -4.64 12.52 23.08
CA ASP A 469 -5.05 11.68 21.97
C ASP A 469 -5.10 10.21 22.42
N ARG A 470 -6.25 9.55 22.27
CA ARG A 470 -6.36 8.08 22.34
C ARG A 470 -5.99 7.51 20.98
N GLU A 471 -4.80 6.94 20.91
CA GLU A 471 -4.25 6.28 19.72
C GLU A 471 -4.73 4.82 19.59
N GLU A 472 -6.03 4.62 19.37
CA GLU A 472 -6.64 3.29 19.21
C GLU A 472 -7.42 3.21 17.89
N THR A 473 -7.28 2.10 17.17
CA THR A 473 -8.03 1.85 15.93
C THR A 473 -9.41 1.30 16.27
N GLU A 474 -10.44 2.13 16.18
CA GLU A 474 -11.82 1.77 16.53
C GLU A 474 -12.76 2.02 15.33
N THR A 475 -13.55 1.00 14.97
CA THR A 475 -14.60 1.13 13.94
C THR A 475 -15.92 1.50 14.62
N LEU A 476 -16.37 2.73 14.40
CA LEU A 476 -17.55 3.33 15.01
C LEU A 476 -18.60 3.59 13.93
N PHE A 477 -19.78 2.98 14.05
CA PHE A 477 -20.88 3.15 13.09
C PHE A 477 -20.51 2.85 11.62
N GLY A 478 -19.52 1.98 11.39
CA GLY A 478 -18.99 1.62 10.07
C GLY A 478 -17.85 2.53 9.57
N GLU A 479 -17.53 3.60 10.29
CA GLU A 479 -16.43 4.53 10.02
C GLU A 479 -15.20 4.13 10.86
N THR A 480 -13.99 4.21 10.30
CA THR A 480 -12.74 3.84 11.00
C THR A 480 -11.99 5.08 11.44
N PHE A 481 -11.64 5.12 12.74
CA PHE A 481 -10.84 6.17 13.36
C PHE A 481 -9.61 5.52 14.02
N TYR A 482 -8.43 6.09 13.81
CA TYR A 482 -7.18 5.68 14.46
C TYR A 482 -6.83 6.56 15.65
N THR A 483 -7.41 7.76 15.72
CA THR A 483 -7.26 8.67 16.85
C THR A 483 -8.62 9.18 17.32
N GLN A 484 -8.82 9.27 18.64
CA GLN A 484 -9.95 10.01 19.22
C GLN A 484 -9.44 10.97 20.29
N ARG A 485 -10.12 12.10 20.50
CA ARG A 485 -9.78 13.01 21.60
C ARG A 485 -10.23 12.39 22.92
N GLN A 486 -9.30 12.27 23.86
CA GLN A 486 -9.56 11.86 25.23
C GLN A 486 -9.42 13.06 26.17
N VAL A 487 -10.52 13.41 26.84
CA VAL A 487 -10.54 14.33 27.97
C VAL A 487 -10.66 13.49 29.23
N THR A 488 -9.84 13.73 30.26
CA THR A 488 -10.08 13.17 31.61
C THR A 488 -10.08 14.28 32.63
N TRP A 489 -10.85 14.12 33.70
CA TRP A 489 -10.93 15.14 34.75
C TRP A 489 -10.97 14.54 36.16
N ASN A 490 -10.42 15.31 37.09
CA ASN A 490 -10.69 15.23 38.52
C ASN A 490 -10.93 16.66 39.04
N LEU A 491 -12.15 16.95 39.47
CA LEU A 491 -12.64 18.29 39.77
C LEU A 491 -12.83 18.47 41.28
N SER A 492 -12.45 19.64 41.77
CA SER A 492 -12.88 20.12 43.08
C SER A 492 -14.43 20.11 43.18
N PRO A 493 -15.03 19.77 44.34
CA PRO A 493 -16.47 19.91 44.58
C PRO A 493 -17.04 21.33 44.40
N GLN A 494 -16.17 22.34 44.24
CA GLN A 494 -16.56 23.72 43.96
C GLN A 494 -16.76 24.01 42.46
N VAL A 495 -16.39 23.09 41.56
CA VAL A 495 -16.58 23.26 40.12
C VAL A 495 -18.06 23.17 39.77
N THR A 496 -18.58 24.23 39.13
CA THR A 496 -19.99 24.34 38.75
C THR A 496 -20.24 23.89 37.32
N SER A 497 -19.25 24.03 36.44
CA SER A 497 -19.27 23.54 35.05
C SER A 497 -17.84 23.38 34.52
N PHE A 498 -17.68 22.55 33.48
CA PHE A 498 -16.43 22.42 32.74
C PHE A 498 -16.72 22.09 31.27
N GLY A 499 -15.75 22.29 30.40
CA GLY A 499 -15.86 21.88 29.02
C GLY A 499 -14.54 21.90 28.26
N VAL A 500 -14.64 21.53 26.99
CA VAL A 500 -13.54 21.59 26.03
C VAL A 500 -13.94 22.40 24.82
N TRP A 501 -13.09 23.36 24.44
CA TRP A 501 -13.30 24.20 23.26
C TRP A 501 -12.50 23.69 22.08
N VAL A 502 -13.01 23.90 20.86
CA VAL A 502 -12.35 23.53 19.60
C VAL A 502 -12.03 24.79 18.79
N GLY A 503 -10.75 25.05 18.58
CA GLY A 503 -10.27 26.10 17.70
C GLY A 503 -10.36 25.66 16.26
N ILE A 504 -11.43 26.08 15.59
CA ILE A 504 -11.66 25.85 14.17
C ILE A 504 -11.05 27.00 13.36
N ASP A 505 -10.32 26.67 12.30
CA ASP A 505 -10.01 27.63 11.24
C ASP A 505 -11.26 27.85 10.36
N SER A 506 -12.03 28.89 10.68
CA SER A 506 -13.23 29.27 9.91
C SER A 506 -12.94 29.82 8.50
N GLN A 507 -11.67 29.92 8.08
CA GLN A 507 -11.30 30.17 6.68
C GLN A 507 -11.32 28.87 5.86
N ARG A 508 -11.01 27.73 6.47
CA ARG A 508 -10.98 26.40 5.83
C ARG A 508 -12.34 25.70 5.82
N LEU A 509 -13.20 26.03 6.79
CA LEU A 509 -14.41 25.26 7.07
C LEU A 509 -15.65 26.15 7.07
N ASN A 510 -16.53 25.91 6.10
CA ASN A 510 -17.69 26.77 5.85
C ASN A 510 -19.01 26.10 6.26
N SER A 511 -19.52 26.49 7.42
CA SER A 511 -20.83 26.05 7.92
C SER A 511 -22.05 26.60 7.15
N THR A 512 -21.87 27.49 6.15
CA THR A 512 -23.01 28.14 5.48
C THR A 512 -23.91 27.11 4.80
N GLY A 513 -25.21 27.18 5.10
CA GLY A 513 -26.22 26.23 4.58
C GLY A 513 -26.22 24.87 5.30
N ARG A 514 -25.34 24.65 6.27
CA ARG A 514 -25.34 23.46 7.13
C ARG A 514 -26.37 23.62 8.24
N ILE A 515 -27.03 22.52 8.63
CA ILE A 515 -28.16 22.55 9.58
C ILE A 515 -27.90 21.77 10.87
N HIS A 516 -26.91 20.87 10.91
CA HIS A 516 -26.51 20.16 12.12
C HIS A 516 -25.02 20.31 12.46
N VAL A 517 -24.71 20.32 13.75
CA VAL A 517 -23.40 19.89 14.27
C VAL A 517 -23.53 18.42 14.67
N ASN A 518 -22.62 17.58 14.19
CA ASN A 518 -22.54 16.16 14.52
C ASN A 518 -21.19 15.83 15.15
N PHE A 519 -21.17 14.89 16.09
CA PHE A 519 -19.96 14.27 16.62
C PHE A 519 -20.27 12.90 17.24
N LEU A 520 -19.23 12.08 17.41
CA LEU A 520 -19.29 10.87 18.21
C LEU A 520 -18.82 11.19 19.63
N LEU A 521 -19.57 10.72 20.64
CA LEU A 521 -19.23 10.90 22.05
C LEU A 521 -19.43 9.62 22.87
N LYS A 522 -18.48 9.33 23.76
CA LYS A 522 -18.56 8.31 24.81
C LYS A 522 -18.10 8.91 26.15
N PRO A 523 -19.02 9.36 27.00
CA PRO A 523 -18.70 9.69 28.39
C PRO A 523 -18.45 8.40 29.18
N VAL A 524 -17.46 8.39 30.07
CA VAL A 524 -17.19 7.28 31.00
C VAL A 524 -17.18 7.85 32.41
N ILE A 525 -18.25 7.57 33.16
CA ILE A 525 -18.50 8.09 34.51
C ILE A 525 -19.06 6.94 35.35
N SER A 526 -18.56 6.78 36.57
CA SER A 526 -19.03 5.75 37.50
C SER A 526 -20.36 6.15 38.14
N GLY A 527 -21.30 5.20 38.24
CA GLY A 527 -22.58 5.38 38.92
C GLY A 527 -23.63 6.26 38.21
N ALA A 528 -23.36 6.71 36.97
CA ALA A 528 -24.30 7.51 36.17
C ALA A 528 -24.70 6.76 34.89
N ASN A 529 -25.97 6.85 34.51
CA ASN A 529 -26.51 6.26 33.26
C ASN A 529 -26.58 7.28 32.11
N SER A 530 -26.71 8.57 32.45
CA SER A 530 -26.81 9.66 31.48
C SER A 530 -26.05 10.90 31.98
N LEU A 531 -25.64 11.75 31.05
CA LEU A 531 -25.00 13.04 31.32
C LEU A 531 -25.64 14.13 30.45
N THR A 532 -25.82 15.33 30.99
CA THR A 532 -26.17 16.50 30.18
C THR A 532 -24.91 17.14 29.62
N VAL A 533 -24.80 17.18 28.29
CA VAL A 533 -23.71 17.83 27.56
C VAL A 533 -24.24 19.07 26.86
N ARG A 534 -23.55 20.21 27.06
CA ARG A 534 -23.77 21.45 26.33
C ARG A 534 -22.86 21.46 25.11
N VAL A 535 -23.45 21.77 23.95
CA VAL A 535 -22.74 22.12 22.73
C VAL A 535 -22.95 23.60 22.49
N LYS A 536 -21.86 24.37 22.34
CA LYS A 536 -21.91 25.81 22.10
C LYS A 536 -21.27 26.17 20.78
N VAL A 537 -21.89 27.08 20.04
CA VAL A 537 -21.31 27.74 18.88
C VAL A 537 -21.23 29.25 19.09
N LYS A 538 -20.27 29.85 18.40
CA LYS A 538 -20.14 31.29 18.21
C LYS A 538 -20.36 31.58 16.74
N ASP A 539 -21.18 32.58 16.42
CA ASP A 539 -21.45 33.00 15.04
C ASP A 539 -20.50 34.09 14.54
N ALA A 540 -20.65 34.43 13.25
CA ALA A 540 -19.86 35.46 12.59
C ALA A 540 -20.01 36.87 13.19
N GLN A 541 -21.10 37.15 13.93
CA GLN A 541 -21.32 38.40 14.64
C GLN A 541 -20.75 38.37 16.07
N GLY A 542 -20.20 37.23 16.51
CA GLY A 542 -19.70 37.03 17.86
C GLY A 542 -20.78 36.74 18.91
N SER A 543 -22.01 36.48 18.47
CA SER A 543 -23.09 35.98 19.34
C SER A 543 -22.86 34.51 19.68
N TYR A 544 -23.23 34.10 20.88
CA TYR A 544 -23.07 32.71 21.36
C TYR A 544 -24.42 32.03 21.46
N PHE A 545 -24.49 30.78 21.00
CA PHE A 545 -25.68 29.94 21.00
C PHE A 545 -25.32 28.55 21.55
N TYR A 546 -26.25 27.89 22.23
CA TYR A 546 -26.02 26.57 22.81
C TYR A 546 -27.22 25.64 22.71
N ARG A 547 -26.96 24.33 22.83
CA ARG A 547 -27.97 23.29 23.05
C ARG A 547 -27.46 22.36 24.14
N ASP A 548 -28.33 22.05 25.11
CA ASP A 548 -28.08 21.01 26.09
C ASP A 548 -28.73 19.71 25.60
N VAL A 549 -27.97 18.61 25.62
CA VAL A 549 -28.37 17.29 25.13
C VAL A 549 -28.10 16.25 26.22
N SER A 550 -29.05 15.35 26.47
CA SER A 550 -28.83 14.20 27.34
C SER A 550 -28.19 13.07 26.54
N VAL A 551 -27.02 12.59 26.97
CA VAL A 551 -26.26 11.50 26.34
C VAL A 551 -26.13 10.32 27.28
N ALA A 552 -26.11 9.11 26.75
CA ALA A 552 -25.84 7.88 27.50
C ALA A 552 -24.37 7.84 27.97
N VAL A 553 -24.11 7.23 29.12
CA VAL A 553 -22.77 7.02 29.67
C VAL A 553 -22.31 5.57 29.38
N ASN A 554 -21.01 5.38 29.21
CA ASN A 554 -20.30 4.13 28.92
C ASN A 554 -20.54 3.54 27.52
N SER A 555 -21.20 4.26 26.62
CA SER A 555 -21.43 3.85 25.22
C SER A 555 -21.09 4.95 24.23
N TRP A 556 -20.49 4.59 23.08
CA TRP A 556 -20.39 5.48 21.93
C TRP A 556 -21.78 5.77 21.35
N GLN A 557 -22.04 7.04 21.04
CA GLN A 557 -23.24 7.48 20.33
C GLN A 557 -22.93 8.65 19.40
N ARG A 558 -23.72 8.80 18.34
CA ARG A 558 -23.70 10.01 17.50
C ARG A 558 -24.63 11.05 18.11
N VAL A 559 -24.07 12.21 18.44
CA VAL A 559 -24.80 13.38 18.94
C VAL A 559 -25.06 14.31 17.77
N THR A 560 -26.33 14.58 17.49
CA THR A 560 -26.77 15.48 16.42
C THR A 560 -27.46 16.68 17.04
N VAL A 561 -26.92 17.87 16.82
CA VAL A 561 -27.49 19.15 17.29
C VAL A 561 -28.00 19.93 16.09
N ASN A 562 -29.32 20.07 16.00
CA ASN A 562 -29.99 20.95 15.05
C ASN A 562 -29.71 22.41 15.40
N LEU A 563 -29.09 23.16 14.48
CA LEU A 563 -28.72 24.56 14.67
C LEU A 563 -29.93 25.48 14.86
N ALA A 564 -31.08 25.12 14.29
CA ALA A 564 -32.34 25.86 14.47
C ALA A 564 -32.94 25.72 15.89
N GLU A 565 -32.49 24.74 16.69
CA GLU A 565 -32.93 24.51 18.06
C GLU A 565 -32.01 25.14 19.12
N MET A 566 -30.92 25.79 18.70
CA MET A 566 -29.97 26.41 19.62
C MET A 566 -30.54 27.67 20.28
N ILE A 567 -30.31 27.78 21.58
CA ILE A 567 -30.73 28.90 22.42
C ILE A 567 -29.61 29.95 22.43
N ARG A 568 -29.95 31.22 22.19
CA ARG A 568 -28.97 32.31 22.30
C ARG A 568 -28.54 32.52 23.75
N GLU A 569 -27.25 32.39 24.03
CA GLU A 569 -26.63 32.68 25.33
C GLU A 569 -26.31 34.18 25.47
N SER A 570 -25.74 34.79 24.42
CA SER A 570 -25.39 36.20 24.39
C SER A 570 -25.31 36.74 22.96
N GLY A 571 -25.31 38.07 22.82
CA GLY A 571 -25.34 38.77 21.53
C GLY A 571 -26.75 39.15 21.06
N SER A 572 -26.88 39.51 19.78
CA SER A 572 -28.11 40.08 19.21
C SER A 572 -28.44 39.48 17.85
N GLY A 573 -29.73 39.24 17.58
CA GLY A 573 -30.20 38.66 16.31
C GLY A 573 -30.37 37.13 16.37
N PRO A 574 -30.80 36.51 15.25
CA PRO A 574 -30.79 35.07 15.06
C PRO A 574 -29.36 34.54 14.83
N LEU A 575 -29.18 33.22 14.88
CA LEU A 575 -27.91 32.57 14.54
C LEU A 575 -27.51 32.86 13.08
N THR A 576 -26.25 33.22 12.87
CA THR A 576 -25.67 33.47 11.53
C THR A 576 -24.49 32.55 11.21
N HIS A 577 -23.98 32.60 9.98
CA HIS A 577 -22.85 31.80 9.51
C HIS A 577 -21.70 32.70 9.01
N PRO A 578 -20.43 32.23 9.01
CA PRO A 578 -19.98 30.93 9.51
C PRO A 578 -20.02 30.79 11.05
N LEU A 579 -19.98 29.54 11.51
CA LEU A 579 -20.02 29.12 12.91
C LEU A 579 -18.67 28.55 13.36
N GLN A 580 -18.33 28.81 14.62
CA GLN A 580 -17.23 28.17 15.35
C GLN A 580 -17.85 27.32 16.47
N VAL A 581 -17.54 26.02 16.56
CA VAL A 581 -17.93 25.18 17.71
C VAL A 581 -16.95 25.47 18.84
N VAL A 582 -17.41 26.19 19.87
CA VAL A 582 -16.56 26.76 20.93
C VAL A 582 -16.65 26.02 22.25
N ASP A 583 -17.55 25.05 22.41
CA ASP A 583 -17.65 24.23 23.63
C ASP A 583 -18.36 22.91 23.37
N VAL A 584 -17.82 21.83 23.95
CA VAL A 584 -18.53 20.59 24.28
C VAL A 584 -18.22 20.30 25.74
N GLY A 585 -19.19 20.47 26.63
CA GLY A 585 -18.96 20.48 28.09
C GLY A 585 -20.14 20.06 28.93
N VAL A 586 -19.99 20.08 30.26
CA VAL A 586 -21.06 19.82 31.23
C VAL A 586 -21.51 21.16 31.86
N PRO A 587 -22.75 21.61 31.61
CA PRO A 587 -23.14 22.99 31.93
C PRO A 587 -23.47 23.24 33.41
N ALA A 588 -23.75 22.20 34.19
CA ALA A 588 -24.08 22.31 35.62
C ALA A 588 -23.78 20.99 36.35
N ASN A 589 -23.37 21.08 37.61
CA ASN A 589 -23.16 19.95 38.54
C ASN A 589 -22.34 18.79 37.94
N PRO A 590 -21.12 19.04 37.42
CA PRO A 590 -20.33 18.00 36.78
C PRO A 590 -19.94 16.88 37.74
N PRO A 591 -19.86 15.62 37.27
CA PRO A 591 -19.30 14.52 38.04
C PRO A 591 -17.87 14.85 38.47
N LEU A 592 -17.50 14.57 39.72
CA LEU A 592 -16.17 14.92 40.25
C LEU A 592 -15.02 14.27 39.47
N SER A 593 -15.23 13.10 38.87
CA SER A 593 -14.24 12.47 37.98
C SER A 593 -14.90 11.69 36.85
N GLY A 594 -14.17 11.52 35.75
CA GLY A 594 -14.61 10.80 34.57
C GLY A 594 -13.73 11.07 33.35
N ALA A 595 -14.16 10.55 32.21
CA ALA A 595 -13.53 10.79 30.92
C ALA A 595 -14.57 11.04 29.81
N PHE A 596 -14.18 11.79 28.78
CA PHE A 596 -14.87 11.86 27.49
C PHE A 596 -13.95 11.32 26.41
N PHE A 597 -14.51 10.50 25.52
CA PHE A 597 -13.93 10.25 24.21
C PHE A 597 -14.80 10.94 23.17
N LEU A 598 -14.18 11.75 22.31
CA LEU A 598 -14.83 12.53 21.27
C LEU A 598 -14.07 12.36 19.95
N THR A 599 -14.79 12.12 18.86
CA THR A 599 -14.25 12.20 17.50
C THR A 599 -15.37 12.60 16.53
N ASP A 600 -15.08 12.66 15.24
CA ASP A 600 -16.07 12.89 14.17
C ASP A 600 -16.82 14.23 14.28
N LEU A 601 -16.21 15.26 14.87
CA LEU A 601 -16.83 16.59 14.96
C LEU A 601 -16.89 17.22 13.57
N LYS A 602 -18.10 17.53 13.11
CA LYS A 602 -18.37 17.99 11.74
C LYS A 602 -19.70 18.73 11.61
N PHE A 603 -19.91 19.40 10.47
CA PHE A 603 -21.22 19.89 10.07
C PHE A 603 -21.92 18.87 9.15
N ASP A 604 -23.20 18.59 9.45
CA ASP A 604 -24.04 17.58 8.77
C ASP A 604 -23.36 16.19 8.66
N GLY A 605 -23.68 15.41 7.63
CA GLY A 605 -23.05 14.11 7.37
C GLY A 605 -21.74 14.23 6.58
N HIS A 606 -20.95 13.17 6.54
CA HIS A 606 -19.77 13.08 5.66
C HIS A 606 -20.17 13.21 4.19
N LEU A 607 -19.40 13.98 3.43
CA LEU A 607 -19.41 13.91 1.97
C LEU A 607 -18.32 12.92 1.56
N ALA A 608 -18.72 11.69 1.24
CA ALA A 608 -17.82 10.56 1.02
C ALA A 608 -17.68 10.20 -0.48
N PHE A 609 -16.49 9.70 -0.86
CA PHE A 609 -16.14 9.36 -2.24
C PHE A 609 -16.92 8.15 -2.82
N ALA A 610 -17.59 7.36 -1.98
CA ALA A 610 -18.32 6.14 -2.41
C ALA A 610 -19.39 6.34 -3.49
N ASN A 611 -19.85 7.57 -3.73
CA ASN A 611 -20.83 7.90 -4.78
C ASN A 611 -20.22 8.67 -5.97
N SER A 612 -18.90 8.85 -6.00
CA SER A 612 -18.20 9.56 -7.08
C SER A 612 -18.19 8.72 -8.36
N SER A 613 -18.48 9.33 -9.50
CA SER A 613 -18.50 8.66 -10.81
C SER A 613 -17.13 8.60 -11.50
N ARG A 614 -16.08 9.13 -10.86
CA ARG A 614 -14.73 9.25 -11.42
C ARG A 614 -13.67 9.11 -10.33
N LEU A 615 -12.56 8.46 -10.66
CA LEU A 615 -11.32 8.46 -9.88
C LEU A 615 -10.23 9.13 -10.72
N ARG A 616 -10.00 10.42 -10.48
CA ARG A 616 -8.96 11.20 -11.14
C ARG A 616 -7.57 10.95 -10.56
N LEU A 617 -7.50 10.82 -9.23
CA LEU A 617 -6.24 10.86 -8.47
C LEU A 617 -6.25 9.85 -7.32
N LEU A 618 -5.09 9.23 -7.08
CA LEU A 618 -4.72 8.64 -5.78
C LEU A 618 -3.41 9.26 -5.31
N GLU A 619 -3.43 10.10 -4.28
CA GLU A 619 -2.28 10.83 -3.75
C GLU A 619 -1.95 10.41 -2.32
N PHE A 620 -0.65 10.40 -2.00
CA PHE A 620 -0.07 10.22 -0.68
C PHE A 620 0.62 11.53 -0.31
N ARG A 621 0.11 12.21 0.71
CA ARG A 621 0.53 13.56 1.11
C ARG A 621 1.06 13.56 2.54
N LEU A 622 2.22 14.19 2.68
CA LEU A 622 2.96 14.47 3.90
C LEU A 622 2.81 15.95 4.19
N GLU A 623 2.13 16.31 5.28
CA GLU A 623 2.02 17.71 5.73
C GLU A 623 2.93 17.95 6.93
N HIS A 624 3.43 19.18 7.09
CA HIS A 624 4.22 19.59 8.25
C HIS A 624 3.46 19.32 9.55
N GLN A 625 4.08 18.54 10.46
CA GLN A 625 3.45 18.07 11.70
C GLN A 625 4.24 18.47 12.96
N GLY A 626 5.03 19.54 12.88
CA GLY A 626 5.89 20.01 13.98
C GLY A 626 7.16 19.18 14.15
N LEU A 627 7.58 18.48 13.09
CA LEU A 627 8.72 17.58 13.05
C LEU A 627 9.70 18.01 11.96
N PRO A 628 11.01 17.82 12.16
CA PRO A 628 12.02 18.15 11.16
C PRO A 628 11.99 17.23 9.93
N GLU A 629 11.43 16.03 10.07
CA GLU A 629 11.41 15.00 9.03
C GLU A 629 10.17 14.10 9.10
N HIS A 630 9.77 13.61 7.93
CA HIS A 630 8.64 12.70 7.72
C HIS A 630 9.13 11.51 6.89
N GLU A 631 9.09 10.31 7.45
CA GLU A 631 9.73 9.12 6.89
C GLU A 631 8.76 7.91 6.91
N TRP A 632 8.65 7.22 5.78
CA TRP A 632 7.69 6.13 5.54
C TRP A 632 8.18 5.12 4.50
N TRP A 633 7.78 3.85 4.66
CA TRP A 633 7.91 2.81 3.64
C TRP A 633 6.52 2.35 3.19
N LEU A 634 6.28 2.35 1.88
CA LEU A 634 5.03 1.97 1.23
C LEU A 634 5.22 0.78 0.28
N ASP A 635 4.32 -0.20 0.35
CA ASP A 635 4.30 -1.38 -0.54
C ASP A 635 2.85 -1.73 -0.94
N GLU A 636 2.68 -2.62 -1.91
CA GLU A 636 1.39 -3.15 -2.42
C GLU A 636 0.30 -2.11 -2.77
N VAL A 637 0.70 -0.88 -3.11
CA VAL A 637 -0.20 0.24 -3.38
C VAL A 637 -1.08 -0.04 -4.60
N GLY A 638 -2.40 0.03 -4.45
CA GLY A 638 -3.35 -0.14 -5.54
C GLY A 638 -4.81 -0.03 -5.13
N VAL A 639 -5.67 -0.61 -5.96
CA VAL A 639 -7.13 -0.67 -5.76
C VAL A 639 -7.64 -2.10 -5.97
N ASN A 640 -8.87 -2.40 -5.55
CA ASN A 640 -9.47 -3.75 -5.64
C ASN A 640 -10.05 -4.11 -7.01
N LEU A 641 -9.24 -4.00 -8.06
CA LEU A 641 -9.54 -4.59 -9.38
C LEU A 641 -9.44 -6.12 -9.30
N GLU A 642 -10.43 -6.78 -8.71
CA GLU A 642 -10.39 -8.24 -8.48
C GLU A 642 -11.45 -9.03 -9.26
N VAL A 643 -12.55 -8.37 -9.64
CA VAL A 643 -13.77 -9.06 -10.10
C VAL A 643 -13.80 -9.27 -11.63
N GLU A 644 -13.14 -8.40 -12.41
CA GLU A 644 -12.86 -8.61 -13.85
C GLU A 644 -11.36 -8.66 -14.23
N ASP A 645 -10.43 -8.75 -13.27
CA ASP A 645 -9.01 -8.97 -13.61
C ASP A 645 -8.78 -10.43 -14.08
N PRO A 646 -8.39 -10.68 -15.35
CA PRO A 646 -8.09 -12.04 -15.82
C PRO A 646 -6.82 -12.63 -15.18
N TYR A 647 -6.04 -11.84 -14.42
CA TYR A 647 -4.81 -12.24 -13.74
C TYR A 647 -4.81 -11.83 -12.25
N PRO A 648 -5.79 -12.26 -11.43
CA PRO A 648 -6.00 -11.72 -10.07
C PRO A 648 -4.85 -11.98 -9.08
N TYR A 649 -3.89 -12.84 -9.46
CA TYR A 649 -2.67 -13.20 -8.73
C TYR A 649 -1.38 -12.59 -9.32
N ALA A 650 -1.48 -11.72 -10.33
CA ALA A 650 -0.34 -10.93 -10.78
C ALA A 650 0.07 -9.92 -9.69
N PRO A 651 1.38 -9.68 -9.46
CA PRO A 651 1.82 -8.65 -8.53
C PRO A 651 1.35 -7.28 -9.04
N ARG A 652 0.39 -6.68 -8.34
CA ARG A 652 -0.22 -5.41 -8.75
C ARG A 652 0.71 -4.25 -8.41
N LEU A 653 1.05 -3.49 -9.44
CA LEU A 653 1.72 -2.18 -9.43
C LEU A 653 2.83 -1.99 -8.38
N ALA A 654 4.09 -2.18 -8.79
CA ALA A 654 5.22 -1.61 -8.06
C ALA A 654 6.16 -0.89 -9.03
N ILE A 655 6.62 0.29 -8.62
CA ILE A 655 7.46 1.18 -9.43
C ILE A 655 8.89 1.11 -8.91
N SER A 656 9.83 0.83 -9.81
CA SER A 656 11.26 0.94 -9.54
C SER A 656 11.70 2.41 -9.54
N LEU A 657 12.05 2.94 -8.37
CA LEU A 657 12.64 4.26 -8.22
C LEU A 657 14.12 4.17 -7.89
N THR A 658 14.99 4.40 -8.89
CA THR A 658 16.36 4.89 -8.68
C THR A 658 16.98 5.41 -9.98
N PRO A 659 17.70 6.55 -9.97
CA PRO A 659 18.49 7.01 -11.11
C PRO A 659 19.97 6.66 -10.92
N TYR A 660 20.52 5.69 -11.67
CA TYR A 660 21.97 5.51 -11.73
C TYR A 660 22.48 5.22 -13.15
N GLY A 661 23.45 6.04 -13.58
CA GLY A 661 24.18 5.86 -14.82
C GLY A 661 25.47 5.04 -14.64
N GLN A 662 25.97 4.54 -15.77
CA GLN A 662 27.37 4.15 -16.03
C GLN A 662 28.12 3.31 -14.96
N ASN A 663 27.66 2.07 -14.71
CA ASN A 663 28.56 0.91 -14.72
C ASN A 663 27.80 -0.41 -14.95
N PRO A 664 28.45 -1.47 -15.47
CA PRO A 664 27.75 -2.65 -15.94
C PRO A 664 27.48 -3.68 -14.85
N TRP A 665 26.30 -4.31 -14.94
CA TRP A 665 25.95 -5.64 -14.46
C TRP A 665 25.91 -5.90 -12.95
N ARG A 666 24.68 -6.02 -12.40
CA ARG A 666 24.38 -6.67 -11.12
C ARG A 666 22.99 -7.35 -11.10
N GLY A 667 22.92 -8.58 -11.64
CA GLY A 667 21.83 -9.53 -11.38
C GLY A 667 20.46 -9.19 -11.99
N PRO A 668 19.49 -10.12 -11.90
CA PRO A 668 18.14 -9.91 -12.41
C PRO A 668 17.36 -8.94 -11.51
N THR A 669 17.09 -7.74 -12.01
CA THR A 669 16.05 -6.85 -11.47
C THR A 669 14.69 -7.54 -11.62
N PRO A 670 13.80 -7.52 -10.60
CA PRO A 670 12.43 -7.98 -10.76
C PRO A 670 11.75 -7.24 -11.91
N VAL A 671 11.14 -7.99 -12.84
CA VAL A 671 10.31 -7.39 -13.89
C VAL A 671 8.96 -7.07 -13.27
N HIS A 672 8.73 -5.78 -13.01
CA HIS A 672 7.45 -5.28 -12.54
C HIS A 672 6.44 -5.24 -13.70
N TYR A 673 5.28 -5.87 -13.53
CA TYR A 673 4.21 -5.80 -14.52
C TYR A 673 3.67 -4.38 -14.63
N ALA A 674 3.68 -3.82 -15.84
CA ALA A 674 2.84 -2.68 -16.16
C ALA A 674 1.36 -3.12 -16.10
N HIS A 675 0.52 -2.32 -15.44
CA HIS A 675 -0.91 -2.62 -15.34
C HIS A 675 -1.51 -2.66 -16.76
N PRO A 676 -2.31 -3.67 -17.16
CA PRO A 676 -2.95 -3.74 -18.48
C PRO A 676 -3.97 -2.60 -18.76
N LEU A 677 -4.13 -1.66 -17.81
CA LEU A 677 -5.00 -0.50 -17.88
C LEU A 677 -4.38 0.73 -18.55
N ALA A 678 -3.09 0.69 -18.93
CA ALA A 678 -2.44 1.81 -19.63
C ALA A 678 -3.22 2.36 -20.86
N PRO A 679 -3.95 1.56 -21.67
CA PRO A 679 -4.79 2.07 -22.75
C PRO A 679 -5.99 2.92 -22.31
N TYR A 680 -6.42 2.81 -21.04
CA TYR A 680 -7.55 3.54 -20.46
C TYR A 680 -7.13 4.86 -19.78
N LEU A 681 -5.82 5.16 -19.74
CA LEU A 681 -5.27 6.45 -19.28
C LEU A 681 -5.43 7.50 -20.39
N VAL A 682 -6.69 7.84 -20.70
CA VAL A 682 -7.03 8.77 -21.78
C VAL A 682 -6.87 10.21 -21.27
N ARG A 683 -5.93 10.96 -21.87
CA ARG A 683 -5.48 12.34 -21.54
C ARG A 683 -4.34 12.39 -20.52
N ALA A 684 -3.12 12.52 -21.02
CA ALA A 684 -1.95 12.84 -20.20
C ALA A 684 -2.12 14.22 -19.53
N LEU A 685 -2.29 14.25 -18.22
CA LEU A 685 -2.33 15.47 -17.40
C LEU A 685 -0.96 15.72 -16.79
N ASN A 686 -0.35 16.89 -17.03
CA ASN A 686 0.84 17.31 -16.31
C ASN A 686 0.44 17.86 -14.93
N LEU A 687 0.15 16.95 -13.99
CA LEU A 687 -0.32 17.29 -12.65
C LEU A 687 0.65 18.20 -11.89
N ALA A 688 1.95 18.00 -12.07
CA ALA A 688 3.00 18.82 -11.43
C ALA A 688 3.02 20.29 -11.92
N GLN A 689 2.65 20.57 -13.18
CA GLN A 689 2.49 21.96 -13.65
C GLN A 689 1.22 22.62 -13.12
N ASN A 690 0.13 21.86 -12.98
CA ASN A 690 -1.17 22.41 -12.56
C ASN A 690 -1.18 22.88 -11.09
N TYR A 691 -0.46 22.20 -10.19
CA TYR A 691 -0.33 22.61 -8.79
C TYR A 691 0.47 23.89 -8.59
N ASN A 692 1.33 24.28 -9.54
CA ASN A 692 2.18 25.47 -9.46
C ASN A 692 1.58 26.70 -10.20
N GLN A 693 0.33 26.60 -10.67
CA GLN A 693 -0.42 27.70 -11.30
C GLN A 693 -1.59 28.20 -10.43
N LEU A 694 -1.74 27.62 -9.24
CA LEU A 694 -2.62 28.04 -8.15
C LEU A 694 -1.78 28.73 -7.06
#